data_AF-A0A2S8RUF3-F1
#
_entry.id   AF-A0A2S8RUF3-F1
#
_cell.length_a   1.000
_cell.length_b   1.000
_cell.length_c   1.000
_cell.angle_alpha   90.00
_cell.angle_beta   90.00
_cell.angle_gamma   90.00
#
_symmetry.space_group_name_H-M   'P 1'
#
loop_
_entity.id
_entity.type
_entity.pdbx_description
1 polymer ?
#
loop_
_entity_poly.entity_id
_entity_poly.type
_entity_poly.pdbx_seq_one_letter_code
_entity_poly.pdbx_strand_id
1 'polypeptide(L)'
;MIACPGRFNERVLYRQGRNADAQTTKGWPDAYVVTGVDTVDGIEATRDKQSWHKHLEEDVKKASDNEYLNLSGYFFVGGYPDHEPPNADITDWTNKFIALGVPPSNIQLLIGKHLAMELSDPKYARIRQEYLGLASSGQYFEALEQSLVAANARGLVHLSAKDFKENRVFKPPVMERAITGLLDDGCILIRGHGACGKTTLAQSIGSDSRFALSPVFLLDLARLSGGVTSGELTNEMIDLSGKDVLLIIDNVHIDERTSEIILNQWRRHCAPLGARLMLLGRETHSTSGTPLGSIAPLVLRAGTFELEGIVKCVLQQNAISPPKIPRQEIRKWVETFGGKSRQRDVAVDLLAFSAAVQRRTRQLLLQDWRLTAKDAVDAVRDRYLDPLLDKRDMANVLRVAALSEYELPVPIRALPYPEKGLATLVTELGIAFIHGETVSLAHAALGPLLLAAAVSAEPDRERLDAVRLSPALGFRMLLRRIYPHLRKSILAALRQVVEGDRWWEACEGLHDVATVLTGRIRMLEESATTIDSTVSSHSKFREIVNESRSLETLSAFAGRVRSLKLGQTADATLSSADPQQWKALEMNLLLARAGEALSFFKNIKNPGEVAAKVDLSQWNRARRTSAVDRASATSQLVRYLENLGQHRLSQEPALHFLENFSLDNLHASDLGDISNIIRAAHAPEEVVSIFFTKLREANWLGKTYLETRSGQICGALMSFSNTLTERIRMEILIPEVETRMEKELSQLDNTKKRDVARFVCMLGGATTLWSDRIRIGPWAWPHDQNITEVFASQYASRDPEQDHARDLGMYELQFWCGMKWLTDMGRAPLSTVDASVGAAFLYRLSRSTPPTSHARAVREDLLKWLEVCRDRGWNLSNAL
;
A
#
# COMPACT_ATOMS: atom_id res chain seq x y z
N MET A 1 -0.31 -17.65 5.88
CA MET A 1 -0.96 -18.80 6.56
C MET A 1 -0.53 -18.74 8.02
N ILE A 2 -1.43 -18.60 9.01
CA ILE A 2 -1.09 -18.86 10.44
C ILE A 2 -0.36 -20.19 10.42
N ALA A 3 0.80 -20.34 11.04
CA ALA A 3 1.56 -21.58 11.01
C ALA A 3 0.60 -22.73 11.39
N CYS A 4 0.26 -23.54 10.38
CA CYS A 4 -0.65 -24.68 10.48
C CYS A 4 -2.14 -24.39 10.87
N PRO A 5 -2.92 -23.58 10.14
CA PRO A 5 -4.28 -23.20 10.53
C PRO A 5 -5.28 -24.37 10.38
N GLY A 6 -5.05 -25.25 9.41
CA GLY A 6 -5.86 -26.45 9.19
C GLY A 6 -5.44 -27.66 10.02
N ARG A 7 -4.26 -27.61 10.65
CA ARG A 7 -3.65 -28.77 11.34
C ARG A 7 -4.42 -29.17 12.60
N PHE A 8 -5.00 -28.18 13.26
CA PHE A 8 -5.80 -28.35 14.48
C PHE A 8 -7.28 -27.99 14.29
N ASN A 9 -7.69 -27.53 13.10
CA ASN A 9 -9.09 -27.18 12.83
C ASN A 9 -10.01 -28.39 12.99
N GLU A 10 -11.19 -28.16 13.58
CA GLU A 10 -12.25 -29.17 13.78
C GLU A 10 -11.87 -30.37 14.66
N ARG A 11 -10.69 -30.34 15.29
CA ARG A 11 -10.20 -31.40 16.17
C ARG A 11 -10.14 -30.90 17.61
N VAL A 12 -10.32 -31.82 18.55
CA VAL A 12 -10.28 -31.50 19.99
C VAL A 12 -8.82 -31.34 20.42
N LEU A 13 -8.48 -30.15 20.92
CA LEU A 13 -7.19 -29.87 21.55
C LEU A 13 -7.23 -30.35 23.00
N TYR A 14 -6.40 -31.34 23.32
CA TYR A 14 -6.17 -31.82 24.67
C TYR A 14 -5.02 -31.03 25.30
N ARG A 15 -5.25 -30.42 26.46
CA ARG A 15 -4.23 -29.69 27.22
C ARG A 15 -3.79 -30.56 28.41
N GLN A 16 -2.52 -30.95 28.45
CA GLN A 16 -1.96 -31.78 29.52
C GLN A 16 -0.87 -31.08 30.34
N GLY A 17 -0.27 -30.00 29.82
CA GLY A 17 0.82 -29.29 30.50
C GLY A 17 0.34 -28.40 31.64
N ARG A 18 -0.93 -27.96 31.65
CA ARG A 18 -1.51 -27.18 32.76
C ARG A 18 -3.00 -27.46 33.02
N ASN A 19 -3.41 -27.45 34.30
CA ASN A 19 -4.82 -27.52 34.70
C ASN A 19 -5.54 -26.15 34.56
N ALA A 20 -6.84 -26.11 34.87
CA ALA A 20 -7.67 -24.90 34.79
C ALA A 20 -7.15 -23.74 35.68
N ASP A 21 -6.38 -24.05 36.72
CA ASP A 21 -5.73 -23.10 37.62
C ASP A 21 -4.30 -22.72 37.18
N ALA A 22 -3.92 -23.07 35.94
CA ALA A 22 -2.61 -22.85 35.34
C ALA A 22 -1.42 -23.54 36.05
N GLN A 23 -1.66 -24.58 36.87
CA GLN A 23 -0.63 -25.40 37.50
C GLN A 23 -0.13 -26.50 36.56
N THR A 24 1.18 -26.78 36.59
CA THR A 24 1.79 -27.80 35.73
C THR A 24 1.28 -29.20 36.08
N THR A 25 0.77 -29.92 35.09
CA THR A 25 0.31 -31.31 35.22
C THR A 25 1.27 -32.27 34.51
N LYS A 26 1.35 -33.53 34.96
CA LYS A 26 2.19 -34.54 34.31
C LYS A 26 1.51 -35.02 33.02
N GLY A 27 2.20 -34.92 31.89
CA GLY A 27 1.75 -35.41 30.59
C GLY A 27 2.70 -34.98 29.48
N TRP A 28 2.77 -35.74 28.39
CA TRP A 28 3.50 -35.37 27.17
C TRP A 28 2.71 -35.86 25.96
N PRO A 29 2.50 -35.02 24.93
CA PRO A 29 2.93 -33.61 24.84
C PRO A 29 2.15 -32.65 25.75
N ASP A 30 2.68 -31.45 26.00
CA ASP A 30 2.07 -30.33 26.76
C ASP A 30 0.64 -30.03 26.28
N ALA A 31 0.43 -30.04 24.98
CA ALA A 31 -0.89 -30.12 24.38
C ALA A 31 -0.83 -30.93 23.09
N TYR A 32 -1.93 -31.53 22.68
CA TYR A 32 -1.95 -32.26 21.41
C TYR A 32 -3.34 -32.38 20.82
N VAL A 33 -3.36 -32.79 19.57
CA VAL A 33 -4.57 -33.16 18.85
C VAL A 33 -4.45 -34.60 18.39
N VAL A 34 -5.49 -35.40 18.60
CA VAL A 34 -5.53 -36.80 18.12
C VAL A 34 -5.73 -36.82 16.61
N THR A 35 -4.86 -37.52 15.89
CA THR A 35 -4.87 -37.61 14.42
C THR A 35 -5.12 -39.02 13.90
N GLY A 36 -5.08 -40.02 14.78
CA GLY A 36 -5.32 -41.42 14.48
C GLY A 36 -5.42 -42.26 15.75
N VAL A 37 -5.47 -43.59 15.60
CA VAL A 37 -5.43 -44.54 16.72
C VAL A 37 -3.99 -44.50 17.26
N ASP A 38 -3.79 -43.86 18.40
CA ASP A 38 -2.49 -43.68 19.08
C ASP A 38 -1.47 -42.77 18.38
N THR A 39 -1.91 -41.97 17.41
CA THR A 39 -1.10 -40.90 16.82
C THR A 39 -1.65 -39.52 17.18
N VAL A 40 -0.74 -38.62 17.53
CA VAL A 40 -1.07 -37.25 17.91
C VAL A 40 -0.22 -36.23 17.17
N ASP A 41 -0.71 -35.02 17.14
CA ASP A 41 0.01 -33.84 16.70
C ASP A 41 0.38 -33.02 17.94
N GLY A 42 1.65 -33.11 18.34
CA GLY A 42 2.15 -32.61 19.62
C GLY A 42 2.52 -31.13 19.59
N ILE A 43 2.22 -30.44 20.67
CA ILE A 43 2.52 -29.03 20.91
C ILE A 43 3.29 -28.91 22.21
N GLU A 44 4.46 -28.28 22.16
CA GLU A 44 5.36 -28.06 23.29
C GLU A 44 5.72 -26.57 23.40
N ALA A 45 5.81 -26.07 24.63
CA ALA A 45 6.15 -24.67 24.87
C ALA A 45 7.00 -24.49 26.14
N THR A 46 8.11 -23.79 26.02
CA THR A 46 8.99 -23.52 27.18
C THR A 46 9.23 -22.02 27.42
N ARG A 47 9.38 -21.66 28.70
CA ARG A 47 9.77 -20.33 29.21
C ARG A 47 11.13 -20.32 29.94
N ASP A 48 11.82 -21.47 30.02
CA ASP A 48 13.21 -21.53 30.47
C ASP A 48 14.25 -21.32 29.34
N LYS A 49 15.00 -20.20 29.44
CA LYS A 49 16.01 -19.74 28.47
C LYS A 49 17.18 -20.70 28.29
N GLN A 50 17.50 -21.51 29.31
CA GLN A 50 18.70 -22.37 29.32
C GLN A 50 18.43 -23.80 28.84
N SER A 51 17.18 -24.18 28.59
CA SER A 51 16.81 -25.60 28.45
C SER A 51 16.05 -25.96 27.18
N TRP A 52 15.81 -25.05 26.23
CA TRP A 52 15.06 -25.41 25.02
C TRP A 52 15.71 -26.57 24.23
N HIS A 53 17.05 -26.64 24.16
CA HIS A 53 17.76 -27.79 23.59
C HIS A 53 17.47 -29.07 24.35
N LYS A 54 17.49 -28.99 25.69
CA LYS A 54 17.21 -30.12 26.57
C LYS A 54 15.76 -30.59 26.44
N HIS A 55 14.82 -29.66 26.29
CA HIS A 55 13.41 -29.96 26.00
C HIS A 55 13.29 -30.72 24.68
N LEU A 56 13.83 -30.19 23.58
CA LEU A 56 13.78 -30.89 22.28
C LEU A 56 14.44 -32.27 22.33
N GLU A 57 15.55 -32.42 23.07
CA GLU A 57 16.20 -33.72 23.25
C GLU A 57 15.32 -34.71 24.03
N GLU A 58 14.66 -34.26 25.09
CA GLU A 58 13.69 -35.05 25.85
C GLU A 58 12.47 -35.41 25.00
N ASP A 59 11.98 -34.48 24.18
CA ASP A 59 10.83 -34.69 23.31
C ASP A 59 11.13 -35.71 22.20
N VAL A 60 12.33 -35.66 21.62
CA VAL A 60 12.81 -36.69 20.66
C VAL A 60 12.90 -38.05 21.34
N LYS A 61 13.40 -38.12 22.59
CA LYS A 61 13.47 -39.38 23.36
C LYS A 61 12.08 -39.96 23.62
N LYS A 62 11.14 -39.14 24.11
CA LYS A 62 9.75 -39.57 24.36
C LYS A 62 9.05 -39.99 23.07
N ALA A 63 9.26 -39.26 21.97
CA ALA A 63 8.69 -39.60 20.66
C ALA A 63 9.23 -40.92 20.08
N SER A 64 10.40 -41.39 20.53
CA SER A 64 10.99 -42.67 20.13
C SER A 64 10.60 -43.85 21.02
N ASP A 65 9.89 -43.59 22.12
CA ASP A 65 9.53 -44.57 23.14
C ASP A 65 8.06 -44.98 22.98
N ASN A 66 7.83 -46.30 22.90
CA ASN A 66 6.51 -46.89 22.72
C ASN A 66 5.56 -46.66 23.91
N GLU A 67 6.06 -46.21 25.06
CA GLU A 67 5.23 -45.81 26.20
C GLU A 67 4.48 -44.48 25.96
N TYR A 68 4.86 -43.70 24.95
CA TYR A 68 4.24 -42.42 24.61
C TYR A 68 3.48 -42.47 23.29
N LEU A 69 2.68 -41.44 23.03
CA LEU A 69 1.87 -41.32 21.82
C LEU A 69 2.77 -41.06 20.59
N ASN A 70 2.45 -41.70 19.46
CA ASN A 70 3.21 -41.53 18.23
C ASN A 70 2.98 -40.14 17.63
N LEU A 71 4.03 -39.47 17.17
CA LEU A 71 3.91 -38.16 16.56
C LEU A 71 3.57 -38.26 15.06
N SER A 72 2.48 -37.61 14.68
CA SER A 72 2.10 -37.31 13.28
C SER A 72 2.43 -35.86 12.88
N GLY A 73 2.77 -35.04 13.87
CA GLY A 73 3.19 -33.66 13.76
C GLY A 73 3.83 -33.20 15.06
N TYR A 74 4.75 -32.24 14.97
CA TYR A 74 5.36 -31.58 16.12
C TYR A 74 5.39 -30.05 15.99
N PHE A 75 5.04 -29.32 17.04
CA PHE A 75 5.05 -27.85 17.10
C PHE A 75 5.69 -27.39 18.40
N PHE A 76 6.83 -26.70 18.31
CA PHE A 76 7.58 -26.25 19.47
C PHE A 76 7.71 -24.72 19.50
N VAL A 77 7.49 -24.12 20.68
CA VAL A 77 7.67 -22.68 20.90
C VAL A 77 8.62 -22.41 22.07
N GLY A 78 9.67 -21.63 21.82
CA GLY A 78 10.58 -21.10 22.85
C GLY A 78 10.60 -19.57 22.82
N GLY A 79 10.16 -18.92 23.89
CA GLY A 79 9.97 -17.45 23.91
C GLY A 79 11.15 -16.62 24.45
N TYR A 80 12.28 -16.53 23.73
CA TYR A 80 13.43 -15.67 24.11
C TYR A 80 13.99 -14.85 22.93
N PRO A 81 13.56 -13.59 22.71
CA PRO A 81 13.97 -12.79 21.56
C PRO A 81 15.50 -12.65 21.39
N ASP A 82 16.22 -12.67 22.50
CA ASP A 82 17.66 -12.48 22.65
C ASP A 82 18.48 -13.80 22.59
N HIS A 83 17.85 -14.94 22.25
CA HIS A 83 18.55 -16.19 21.98
C HIS A 83 18.09 -16.78 20.64
N GLU A 84 18.87 -16.54 19.58
CA GLU A 84 18.61 -17.02 18.22
C GLU A 84 19.41 -18.30 17.96
N PRO A 85 18.75 -19.46 17.77
CA PRO A 85 19.46 -20.64 17.30
C PRO A 85 19.91 -20.44 15.84
N PRO A 86 21.12 -20.88 15.47
CA PRO A 86 21.53 -21.00 14.07
C PRO A 86 20.50 -21.79 13.25
N ASN A 87 20.27 -21.40 11.99
CA ASN A 87 19.39 -22.14 11.07
C ASN A 87 19.81 -23.62 10.91
N ALA A 88 21.11 -23.89 11.02
CA ALA A 88 21.66 -25.24 11.02
C ALA A 88 21.09 -26.10 12.17
N ASP A 89 20.95 -25.52 13.37
CA ASP A 89 20.42 -26.23 14.54
C ASP A 89 18.93 -26.51 14.38
N ILE A 90 18.15 -25.55 13.86
CA ILE A 90 16.73 -25.78 13.54
C ILE A 90 16.59 -26.90 12.52
N THR A 91 17.44 -26.91 11.49
CA THR A 91 17.44 -27.95 10.46
C THR A 91 17.82 -29.31 11.05
N ASP A 92 18.83 -29.38 11.91
CA ASP A 92 19.24 -30.61 12.61
C ASP A 92 18.10 -31.17 13.48
N TRP A 93 17.46 -30.32 14.29
CA TRP A 93 16.31 -30.74 15.09
C TRP A 93 15.13 -31.17 14.24
N THR A 94 14.84 -30.48 13.14
CA THR A 94 13.79 -30.87 12.20
C THR A 94 14.08 -32.25 11.61
N ASN A 95 15.32 -32.52 11.19
CA ASN A 95 15.75 -33.82 10.66
C ASN A 95 15.61 -34.96 11.69
N LYS A 96 15.83 -34.69 12.98
CA LYS A 96 15.61 -35.69 14.03
C LYS A 96 14.15 -36.12 14.14
N PHE A 97 13.20 -35.18 14.08
CA PHE A 97 11.77 -35.52 14.05
C PHE A 97 11.34 -36.18 12.73
N ILE A 98 11.95 -35.81 11.59
CA ILE A 98 11.73 -36.52 10.32
C ILE A 98 12.17 -37.98 10.41
N ALA A 99 13.29 -38.26 11.08
CA ALA A 99 13.78 -39.63 11.29
C ALA A 99 12.83 -40.47 12.16
N LEU A 100 11.99 -39.83 12.97
CA LEU A 100 10.91 -40.47 13.75
C LEU A 100 9.61 -40.68 12.94
N GLY A 101 9.61 -40.38 11.64
CA GLY A 101 8.46 -40.57 10.76
C GLY A 101 7.49 -39.38 10.70
N VAL A 102 7.83 -38.24 11.31
CA VAL A 102 7.01 -37.03 11.23
C VAL A 102 7.24 -36.36 9.87
N PRO A 103 6.19 -36.09 9.08
CA PRO A 103 6.34 -35.40 7.79
C PRO A 103 6.98 -34.01 7.97
N PRO A 104 7.93 -33.60 7.09
CA PRO A 104 8.58 -32.28 7.19
C PRO A 104 7.60 -31.11 7.25
N SER A 105 6.49 -31.19 6.50
CA SER A 105 5.42 -30.18 6.48
C SER A 105 4.66 -30.04 7.82
N ASN A 106 4.82 -31.00 8.72
CA ASN A 106 4.14 -31.06 10.01
C ASN A 106 5.11 -30.83 11.18
N ILE A 107 6.32 -30.30 10.93
CA ILE A 107 7.26 -29.92 11.98
C ILE A 107 7.43 -28.41 11.96
N GLN A 108 7.22 -27.76 13.10
CA GLN A 108 7.42 -26.31 13.23
C GLN A 108 8.15 -26.01 14.54
N LEU A 109 9.31 -25.36 14.44
CA LEU A 109 10.12 -24.94 15.59
C LEU A 109 10.23 -23.41 15.57
N LEU A 110 9.59 -22.73 16.52
CA LEU A 110 9.59 -21.27 16.64
C LEU A 110 10.31 -20.85 17.93
N ILE A 111 11.60 -20.54 17.80
CA ILE A 111 12.47 -20.25 18.94
C ILE A 111 13.02 -18.82 18.82
N GLY A 112 12.82 -18.04 19.88
CA GLY A 112 13.33 -16.70 20.03
C GLY A 112 12.84 -15.74 18.94
N LYS A 113 13.77 -15.18 18.16
CA LYS A 113 13.43 -14.25 17.07
C LYS A 113 12.56 -14.88 15.99
N HIS A 114 12.64 -16.20 15.75
CA HIS A 114 11.73 -16.87 14.81
C HIS A 114 10.27 -16.77 15.24
N LEU A 115 9.99 -16.88 16.55
CA LEU A 115 8.65 -16.67 17.09
C LEU A 115 8.24 -15.20 16.92
N ALA A 116 9.12 -14.25 17.22
CA ALA A 116 8.83 -12.83 17.07
C ALA A 116 8.58 -12.45 15.59
N MET A 117 9.37 -12.98 14.66
CA MET A 117 9.20 -12.81 13.21
C MET A 117 7.88 -13.42 12.74
N GLU A 118 7.60 -14.66 13.13
CA GLU A 118 6.32 -15.30 12.79
C GLU A 118 5.16 -14.48 13.35
N LEU A 119 5.17 -14.15 14.65
CA LEU A 119 4.14 -13.34 15.28
C LEU A 119 4.05 -11.92 14.75
N SER A 120 5.09 -11.37 14.10
CA SER A 120 5.04 -10.03 13.49
C SER A 120 4.22 -10.00 12.20
N ASP A 121 4.06 -11.15 11.53
CA ASP A 121 3.27 -11.27 10.30
C ASP A 121 1.84 -10.74 10.54
N PRO A 122 1.29 -9.92 9.62
CA PRO A 122 -0.02 -9.31 9.78
C PRO A 122 -1.14 -10.31 10.07
N LYS A 123 -1.04 -11.56 9.60
CA LYS A 123 -2.03 -12.63 9.88
C LYS A 123 -2.22 -12.92 11.37
N TYR A 124 -1.25 -12.58 12.22
CA TYR A 124 -1.34 -12.74 13.68
C TYR A 124 -1.78 -11.47 14.41
N ALA A 125 -2.06 -10.37 13.71
CA ALA A 125 -2.44 -9.10 14.35
C ALA A 125 -3.58 -9.25 15.36
N ARG A 126 -4.61 -10.03 15.01
CA ARG A 126 -5.72 -10.32 15.94
C ARG A 126 -5.25 -11.12 17.15
N ILE A 127 -4.38 -12.13 16.96
CA ILE A 127 -3.84 -12.93 18.06
C ILE A 127 -2.98 -12.07 18.99
N ARG A 128 -2.11 -11.22 18.42
CA ARG A 128 -1.31 -10.23 19.14
C ARG A 128 -2.19 -9.32 19.99
N GLN A 129 -3.28 -8.81 19.42
CA GLN A 129 -4.17 -7.88 20.11
C GLN A 129 -5.04 -8.57 21.18
N GLU A 130 -5.74 -9.65 20.84
CA GLU A 130 -6.72 -10.30 21.72
C GLU A 130 -6.06 -11.10 22.85
N TYR A 131 -4.94 -11.80 22.57
CA TYR A 131 -4.34 -12.74 23.54
C TYR A 131 -3.03 -12.23 24.14
N LEU A 132 -2.27 -11.38 23.44
CA LEU A 132 -0.99 -10.86 23.93
C LEU A 132 -1.08 -9.40 24.40
N GLY A 133 -2.18 -8.70 24.14
CA GLY A 133 -2.33 -7.28 24.45
C GLY A 133 -1.38 -6.36 23.67
N LEU A 134 -0.83 -6.84 22.55
CA LEU A 134 0.10 -6.08 21.71
C LEU A 134 -0.67 -5.30 20.64
N ALA A 135 -0.39 -4.00 20.54
CA ALA A 135 -0.97 -3.15 19.51
C ALA A 135 -0.59 -3.67 18.10
N SER A 136 -1.59 -3.74 17.22
CA SER A 136 -1.40 -4.22 15.84
C SER A 136 -1.95 -3.25 14.79
N SER A 137 -2.48 -2.09 15.22
CA SER A 137 -2.91 -1.00 14.34
C SER A 137 -1.70 -0.27 13.79
N GLY A 138 -1.78 0.15 12.52
CA GLY A 138 -0.81 1.07 11.96
C GLY A 138 -1.11 2.52 12.35
N GLN A 139 -0.44 3.47 11.70
CA GLN A 139 -0.62 4.90 11.96
C GLN A 139 -1.95 5.42 11.39
N TYR A 140 -2.40 4.87 10.27
CA TYR A 140 -3.60 5.31 9.54
C TYR A 140 -4.72 4.25 9.55
N PHE A 141 -4.36 2.98 9.66
CA PHE A 141 -5.29 1.84 9.72
C PHE A 141 -5.54 1.43 11.17
N GLU A 142 -6.78 1.62 11.63
CA GLU A 142 -7.24 1.21 12.95
C GLU A 142 -7.71 -0.24 12.93
N ALA A 143 -7.45 -1.00 14.00
CA ALA A 143 -8.10 -2.30 14.15
C ALA A 143 -9.62 -2.11 14.37
N LEU A 144 -10.45 -2.88 13.65
CA LEU A 144 -11.91 -2.69 13.65
C LEU A 144 -12.53 -2.71 15.07
N GLU A 145 -12.03 -3.56 15.98
CA GLU A 145 -12.51 -3.62 17.36
C GLU A 145 -12.23 -2.33 18.15
N GLN A 146 -11.11 -1.65 17.91
CA GLN A 146 -10.80 -0.36 18.54
C GLN A 146 -11.73 0.74 18.01
N SER A 147 -11.97 0.73 16.69
CA SER A 147 -12.88 1.67 16.04
C SER A 147 -14.32 1.56 16.55
N LEU A 148 -14.79 0.33 16.82
CA LEU A 148 -16.11 0.04 17.41
C LEU A 148 -16.29 0.68 18.80
N VAL A 149 -15.28 0.55 19.67
CA VAL A 149 -15.33 1.11 21.03
C VAL A 149 -15.29 2.64 20.99
N ALA A 150 -14.45 3.22 20.14
CA ALA A 150 -14.32 4.67 20.03
C ALA A 150 -15.54 5.35 19.40
N ALA A 151 -16.12 4.77 18.35
CA ALA A 151 -17.20 5.40 17.58
C ALA A 151 -18.60 5.28 18.22
N ASN A 152 -18.89 4.15 18.90
CA ASN A 152 -20.26 3.85 19.34
C ASN A 152 -20.54 4.17 20.82
N ALA A 153 -19.52 4.42 21.65
CA ALA A 153 -19.68 4.54 23.10
C ALA A 153 -20.70 5.60 23.57
N ARG A 154 -21.05 6.58 22.71
CA ARG A 154 -21.89 7.74 23.09
C ARG A 154 -23.00 8.13 22.10
N GLY A 155 -23.12 7.39 21.00
CA GLY A 155 -24.15 7.60 19.97
C GLY A 155 -25.59 7.36 20.48
N LEU A 156 -26.59 7.78 19.69
CA LEU A 156 -28.01 7.51 19.98
C LEU A 156 -28.27 6.00 20.09
N VAL A 157 -27.85 5.21 19.11
CA VAL A 157 -27.84 3.74 19.21
C VAL A 157 -26.43 3.25 19.49
N HIS A 158 -26.25 2.61 20.65
CA HIS A 158 -24.99 2.03 21.07
C HIS A 158 -24.94 0.54 20.69
N LEU A 159 -24.14 0.19 19.68
CA LEU A 159 -23.84 -1.21 19.34
C LEU A 159 -22.48 -1.60 19.90
N SER A 160 -22.46 -2.55 20.84
CA SER A 160 -21.25 -3.10 21.43
C SER A 160 -20.66 -4.23 20.59
N ALA A 161 -19.36 -4.53 20.77
CA ALA A 161 -18.75 -5.72 20.15
C ALA A 161 -19.50 -7.01 20.49
N LYS A 162 -20.11 -7.09 21.68
CA LYS A 162 -20.95 -8.21 22.11
C LYS A 162 -22.20 -8.33 21.25
N ASP A 163 -22.84 -7.23 20.86
CA ASP A 163 -24.05 -7.25 20.03
C ASP A 163 -23.77 -7.85 18.64
N PHE A 164 -22.60 -7.58 18.07
CA PHE A 164 -22.17 -8.21 16.81
C PHE A 164 -21.85 -9.70 17.00
N LYS A 165 -21.09 -10.06 18.03
CA LYS A 165 -20.71 -11.47 18.33
C LYS A 165 -21.93 -12.35 18.64
N GLU A 166 -22.95 -11.81 19.30
CA GLU A 166 -24.18 -12.53 19.66
C GLU A 166 -25.29 -12.45 18.59
N ASN A 167 -24.98 -11.94 17.39
CA ASN A 167 -25.95 -11.77 16.30
C ASN A 167 -27.21 -10.95 16.68
N ARG A 168 -27.06 -9.96 17.57
CA ARG A 168 -28.14 -9.03 17.95
C ARG A 168 -28.31 -7.90 16.94
N VAL A 169 -27.29 -7.65 16.12
CA VAL A 169 -27.32 -6.65 15.03
C VAL A 169 -28.02 -7.24 13.81
N PHE A 170 -28.91 -6.48 13.19
CA PHE A 170 -29.59 -6.89 11.97
C PHE A 170 -28.60 -7.07 10.82
N LYS A 171 -28.65 -8.24 10.16
CA LYS A 171 -27.85 -8.58 8.99
C LYS A 171 -28.66 -8.35 7.71
N PRO A 172 -28.34 -7.32 6.90
CA PRO A 172 -29.10 -7.06 5.68
C PRO A 172 -28.81 -8.17 4.64
N PRO A 173 -29.76 -8.48 3.73
CA PRO A 173 -29.57 -9.54 2.71
C PRO A 173 -28.34 -9.36 1.83
N VAL A 174 -27.89 -8.11 1.67
CA VAL A 174 -26.69 -7.77 0.90
C VAL A 174 -25.39 -8.28 1.53
N MET A 175 -25.40 -8.60 2.82
CA MET A 175 -24.24 -9.08 3.57
C MET A 175 -23.69 -10.39 3.00
N GLU A 176 -24.55 -11.36 2.69
CA GLU A 176 -24.10 -12.64 2.12
C GLU A 176 -23.41 -12.44 0.78
N ARG A 177 -23.96 -11.59 -0.10
CA ARG A 177 -23.32 -11.26 -1.39
C ARG A 177 -21.97 -10.56 -1.20
N ALA A 178 -21.85 -9.68 -0.22
CA ALA A 178 -20.58 -9.03 0.09
C ALA A 178 -19.53 -10.02 0.60
N ILE A 179 -19.95 -10.97 1.44
CA ILE A 179 -19.06 -12.02 1.96
C ILE A 179 -18.62 -12.96 0.84
N THR A 180 -19.55 -13.43 0.00
CA THR A 180 -19.21 -14.24 -1.18
C THR A 180 -18.22 -13.51 -2.09
N GLY A 181 -18.46 -12.23 -2.43
CA GLY A 181 -17.52 -11.46 -3.25
C GLY A 181 -16.14 -11.29 -2.61
N LEU A 182 -16.06 -11.13 -1.29
CA LEU A 182 -14.76 -11.07 -0.58
C LEU A 182 -14.03 -12.42 -0.55
N LEU A 183 -14.75 -13.53 -0.47
CA LEU A 183 -14.17 -14.87 -0.46
C LEU A 183 -13.73 -15.31 -1.86
N ASP A 184 -14.52 -14.99 -2.89
CA ASP A 184 -14.31 -15.45 -4.26
C ASP A 184 -13.38 -14.50 -5.04
N ASP A 185 -13.65 -13.19 -5.00
CA ASP A 185 -12.92 -12.19 -5.81
C ASP A 185 -11.83 -11.44 -5.00
N GLY A 186 -11.82 -11.60 -3.67
CA GLY A 186 -10.92 -10.89 -2.77
C GLY A 186 -11.22 -9.40 -2.61
N CYS A 187 -12.11 -8.81 -3.41
CA CYS A 187 -12.44 -7.39 -3.31
C CYS A 187 -13.92 -7.11 -3.59
N ILE A 188 -14.49 -6.18 -2.81
CA ILE A 188 -15.86 -5.70 -3.02
C ILE A 188 -15.92 -4.17 -2.89
N LEU A 189 -16.76 -3.55 -3.73
CA LEU A 189 -17.14 -2.14 -3.61
C LEU A 189 -18.59 -2.07 -3.17
N ILE A 190 -18.86 -1.50 -2.00
CA ILE A 190 -20.20 -1.27 -1.49
C ILE A 190 -20.50 0.22 -1.59
N ARG A 191 -21.58 0.55 -2.29
CA ARG A 191 -22.07 1.92 -2.41
C ARG A 191 -23.44 2.05 -1.80
N GLY A 192 -23.73 3.16 -1.16
CA GLY A 192 -25.06 3.36 -0.59
C GLY A 192 -25.31 4.80 -0.19
N HIS A 193 -26.57 5.14 0.03
CA HIS A 193 -26.97 6.47 0.47
C HIS A 193 -26.31 6.85 1.82
N GLY A 194 -26.33 8.14 2.16
CA GLY A 194 -25.92 8.58 3.50
C GLY A 194 -26.73 7.84 4.57
N ALA A 195 -26.09 7.48 5.69
CA ALA A 195 -26.74 6.80 6.82
C ALA A 195 -27.48 5.48 6.51
N CYS A 196 -27.13 4.74 5.45
CA CYS A 196 -27.77 3.44 5.15
C CYS A 196 -27.15 2.22 5.86
N GLY A 197 -26.19 2.43 6.78
CA GLY A 197 -25.57 1.34 7.56
C GLY A 197 -24.34 0.68 6.94
N LYS A 198 -23.61 1.35 6.03
CA LYS A 198 -22.39 0.80 5.40
C LYS A 198 -21.32 0.38 6.42
N THR A 199 -20.98 1.26 7.35
CA THR A 199 -19.98 0.98 8.39
C THR A 199 -20.47 -0.13 9.34
N THR A 200 -21.76 -0.17 9.67
CA THR A 200 -22.36 -1.27 10.46
C THR A 200 -22.33 -2.60 9.72
N LEU A 201 -22.54 -2.60 8.40
CA LEU A 201 -22.40 -3.78 7.55
C LEU A 201 -20.96 -4.28 7.55
N ALA A 202 -19.99 -3.38 7.36
CA ALA A 202 -18.57 -3.69 7.41
C ALA A 202 -18.15 -4.29 8.77
N GLN A 203 -18.66 -3.73 9.87
CA GLN A 203 -18.47 -4.26 11.22
C GLN A 203 -19.09 -5.65 11.41
N SER A 204 -20.29 -5.87 10.84
CA SER A 204 -20.98 -7.17 10.88
C SER A 204 -20.22 -8.24 10.10
N ILE A 205 -19.64 -7.87 8.95
CA ILE A 205 -18.80 -8.76 8.13
C ILE A 205 -17.50 -9.09 8.88
N GLY A 206 -16.82 -8.10 9.44
CA GLY A 206 -15.60 -8.33 10.22
C GLY A 206 -15.81 -9.17 11.48
N SER A 207 -17.05 -9.23 11.99
CA SER A 207 -17.43 -10.05 13.15
C SER A 207 -18.05 -11.41 12.77
N ASP A 208 -18.25 -11.69 11.48
CA ASP A 208 -18.86 -12.95 11.02
C ASP A 208 -17.91 -14.13 11.27
N SER A 209 -18.48 -15.32 11.56
CA SER A 209 -17.70 -16.52 11.87
C SER A 209 -16.73 -16.92 10.76
N ARG A 210 -17.03 -16.59 9.50
CA ARG A 210 -16.15 -16.83 8.35
C ARG A 210 -14.88 -15.96 8.37
N PHE A 211 -14.86 -14.90 9.17
CA PHE A 211 -13.73 -13.99 9.39
C PHE A 211 -13.25 -14.04 10.84
N ALA A 212 -13.66 -15.03 11.65
CA ALA A 212 -13.44 -15.08 13.10
C ALA A 212 -11.96 -15.08 13.54
N LEU A 213 -11.01 -15.33 12.64
CA LEU A 213 -9.58 -15.25 12.90
C LEU A 213 -8.85 -14.26 12.00
N SER A 214 -9.56 -13.64 11.06
CA SER A 214 -9.02 -12.63 10.17
C SER A 214 -8.76 -11.33 10.92
N PRO A 215 -7.55 -10.75 10.85
CA PRO A 215 -7.34 -9.35 11.19
C PRO A 215 -8.18 -8.46 10.28
N VAL A 216 -8.85 -7.47 10.88
CA VAL A 216 -9.68 -6.51 10.16
C VAL A 216 -9.22 -5.10 10.49
N PHE A 217 -8.78 -4.38 9.46
CA PHE A 217 -8.28 -3.02 9.58
C PHE A 217 -9.19 -2.05 8.83
N LEU A 218 -9.40 -0.87 9.40
CA LEU A 218 -10.24 0.19 8.85
C LEU A 218 -9.40 1.44 8.61
N LEU A 219 -9.46 1.96 7.38
CA LEU A 219 -9.01 3.29 7.00
C LEU A 219 -10.23 4.13 6.66
N ASP A 220 -10.45 5.23 7.38
CA ASP A 220 -11.49 6.22 7.05
C ASP A 220 -10.86 7.41 6.33
N LEU A 221 -11.10 7.54 5.02
CA LEU A 221 -10.54 8.66 4.24
C LEU A 221 -11.06 10.03 4.67
N ALA A 222 -12.19 10.10 5.37
CA ALA A 222 -12.72 11.36 5.89
C ALA A 222 -11.92 11.88 7.09
N ARG A 223 -11.16 11.02 7.77
CA ARG A 223 -10.34 11.36 8.95
C ARG A 223 -8.91 11.77 8.60
N LEU A 224 -8.50 11.60 7.34
CA LEU A 224 -7.14 11.92 6.93
C LEU A 224 -6.91 13.44 6.92
N SER A 225 -5.81 13.87 7.52
CA SER A 225 -5.35 15.24 7.48
C SER A 225 -4.72 15.57 6.12
N GLY A 226 -4.74 16.84 5.71
CA GLY A 226 -4.27 17.28 4.38
C GLY A 226 -2.77 17.08 4.08
N GLY A 227 -2.01 16.52 5.02
CA GLY A 227 -0.58 16.21 4.88
C GLY A 227 -0.27 14.76 4.54
N VAL A 228 -1.22 13.82 4.68
CA VAL A 228 -0.98 12.40 4.44
C VAL A 228 -0.91 12.11 2.94
N THR A 229 0.15 11.43 2.49
CA THR A 229 0.33 11.10 1.08
C THR A 229 -0.24 9.72 0.75
N SER A 230 -0.68 9.52 -0.50
CA SER A 230 -1.13 8.20 -0.94
C SER A 230 -0.02 7.14 -0.81
N GLY A 231 1.25 7.55 -0.86
CA GLY A 231 2.40 6.68 -0.67
C GLY A 231 2.45 6.11 0.75
N GLU A 232 2.32 6.96 1.76
CA GLU A 232 2.26 6.57 3.18
C GLU A 232 1.14 5.56 3.44
N LEU A 233 -0.08 5.85 2.96
CA LEU A 233 -1.23 4.96 3.10
C LEU A 233 -1.00 3.60 2.45
N THR A 234 -0.44 3.59 1.25
CA THR A 234 -0.20 2.33 0.52
C THR A 234 0.93 1.50 1.11
N ASN A 235 1.97 2.14 1.68
CA ASN A 235 3.03 1.44 2.39
C ASN A 235 2.46 0.74 3.62
N GLU A 236 1.73 1.46 4.46
CA GLU A 236 1.12 0.87 5.65
C GLU A 236 0.11 -0.22 5.29
N MET A 237 -0.70 -0.03 4.23
CA MET A 237 -1.61 -1.07 3.74
C MET A 237 -0.85 -2.35 3.36
N ILE A 238 0.29 -2.21 2.66
CA ILE A 238 1.14 -3.36 2.27
C ILE A 238 1.72 -4.02 3.52
N ASP A 239 2.22 -3.24 4.46
CA ASP A 239 2.80 -3.74 5.71
C ASP A 239 1.77 -4.49 6.58
N LEU A 240 0.49 -4.11 6.50
CA LEU A 240 -0.61 -4.78 7.19
C LEU A 240 -1.23 -5.92 6.38
N SER A 241 -0.81 -6.14 5.14
CA SER A 241 -1.41 -7.14 4.26
C SER A 241 -0.87 -8.54 4.54
N GLY A 242 -1.77 -9.53 4.49
CA GLY A 242 -1.41 -10.92 4.63
C GLY A 242 -2.59 -11.82 4.29
N LYS A 243 -2.35 -13.14 4.34
CA LYS A 243 -3.39 -14.12 4.05
C LYS A 243 -4.58 -13.92 4.99
N ASP A 244 -5.78 -13.84 4.42
CA ASP A 244 -7.05 -13.69 5.12
C ASP A 244 -7.25 -12.35 5.87
N VAL A 245 -6.32 -11.40 5.76
CA VAL A 245 -6.51 -10.04 6.30
C VAL A 245 -7.60 -9.32 5.51
N LEU A 246 -8.51 -8.63 6.19
CA LEU A 246 -9.52 -7.77 5.57
C LEU A 246 -9.17 -6.29 5.80
N LEU A 247 -8.89 -5.58 4.71
CA LEU A 247 -8.69 -4.14 4.70
C LEU A 247 -10.01 -3.46 4.29
N ILE A 248 -10.48 -2.53 5.10
CA ILE A 248 -11.71 -1.77 4.86
C ILE A 248 -11.34 -0.31 4.64
N ILE A 249 -11.70 0.24 3.48
CA ILE A 249 -11.50 1.65 3.16
C ILE A 249 -12.87 2.32 3.14
N ASP A 250 -13.17 3.12 4.16
CA ASP A 250 -14.42 3.87 4.26
C ASP A 250 -14.31 5.25 3.58
N ASN A 251 -15.46 5.76 3.16
CA ASN A 251 -15.60 7.07 2.52
C ASN A 251 -14.78 7.27 1.23
N VAL A 252 -14.70 6.25 0.37
CA VAL A 252 -13.93 6.29 -0.89
C VAL A 252 -14.34 7.40 -1.87
N HIS A 253 -15.57 7.91 -1.76
CA HIS A 253 -16.07 9.02 -2.58
C HIS A 253 -15.47 10.38 -2.18
N ILE A 254 -14.82 10.48 -1.02
CA ILE A 254 -14.13 11.69 -0.58
C ILE A 254 -12.90 11.94 -1.45
N ASP A 255 -12.13 10.88 -1.71
CA ASP A 255 -10.96 10.86 -2.59
C ASP A 255 -10.91 9.57 -3.42
N GLU A 256 -11.63 9.57 -4.55
CA GLU A 256 -11.67 8.42 -5.46
C GLU A 256 -10.31 8.13 -6.10
N ARG A 257 -9.42 9.14 -6.21
CA ARG A 257 -8.09 8.97 -6.80
C ARG A 257 -7.18 8.20 -5.86
N THR A 258 -7.12 8.60 -4.59
CA THR A 258 -6.38 7.84 -3.57
C THR A 258 -6.96 6.43 -3.45
N SER A 259 -8.28 6.28 -3.50
CA SER A 259 -8.94 4.97 -3.49
C SER A 259 -8.55 4.09 -4.69
N GLU A 260 -8.44 4.65 -5.90
CA GLU A 260 -7.96 3.93 -7.08
C GLU A 260 -6.49 3.53 -6.95
N ILE A 261 -5.64 4.40 -6.40
CA ILE A 261 -4.24 4.08 -6.12
C ILE A 261 -4.17 2.92 -5.13
N ILE A 262 -4.91 2.98 -4.02
CA ILE A 262 -5.03 1.91 -3.02
C ILE A 262 -5.49 0.60 -3.68
N LEU A 263 -6.54 0.63 -4.50
CA LEU A 263 -7.04 -0.54 -5.20
C LEU A 263 -5.99 -1.15 -6.14
N ASN A 264 -5.29 -0.31 -6.91
CA ASN A 264 -4.26 -0.77 -7.84
C ASN A 264 -3.04 -1.35 -7.10
N GLN A 265 -2.65 -0.75 -5.98
CA GLN A 265 -1.60 -1.29 -5.12
C GLN A 265 -2.03 -2.61 -4.48
N TRP A 266 -3.26 -2.69 -3.96
CA TRP A 266 -3.81 -3.92 -3.41
C TRP A 266 -3.79 -5.05 -4.44
N ARG A 267 -4.28 -4.82 -5.67
CA ARG A 267 -4.26 -5.83 -6.75
C ARG A 267 -2.85 -6.35 -7.05
N ARG A 268 -1.87 -5.45 -7.05
CA ARG A 268 -0.48 -5.78 -7.40
C ARG A 268 0.28 -6.48 -6.26
N HIS A 269 -0.06 -6.15 -5.02
CA HIS A 269 0.84 -6.38 -3.89
C HIS A 269 0.21 -7.12 -2.72
N CYS A 270 -1.08 -6.87 -2.45
CA CYS A 270 -1.76 -7.39 -1.28
C CYS A 270 -2.64 -8.61 -1.64
N ALA A 271 -3.34 -8.55 -2.78
CA ALA A 271 -4.14 -9.65 -3.29
C ALA A 271 -3.32 -10.95 -3.50
N PRO A 272 -2.08 -10.91 -4.04
CA PRO A 272 -1.23 -12.10 -4.14
C PRO A 272 -0.85 -12.70 -2.78
N LEU A 273 -0.84 -11.90 -1.71
CA LEU A 273 -0.61 -12.35 -0.33
C LEU A 273 -1.87 -12.96 0.30
N GLY A 274 -3.02 -12.90 -0.38
CA GLY A 274 -4.32 -13.37 0.10
C GLY A 274 -5.07 -12.35 0.97
N ALA A 275 -4.69 -11.07 0.91
CA ALA A 275 -5.42 -10.01 1.58
C ALA A 275 -6.69 -9.64 0.81
N ARG A 276 -7.77 -9.32 1.53
CA ARG A 276 -9.06 -8.92 0.98
C ARG A 276 -9.28 -7.41 1.15
N LEU A 277 -10.03 -6.81 0.24
CA LEU A 277 -10.28 -5.36 0.22
C LEU A 277 -11.78 -5.05 0.12
N MET A 278 -12.31 -4.33 1.11
CA MET A 278 -13.65 -3.77 1.09
C MET A 278 -13.58 -2.26 0.92
N LEU A 279 -14.20 -1.73 -0.13
CA LEU A 279 -14.31 -0.30 -0.38
C LEU A 279 -15.75 0.16 -0.09
N LEU A 280 -15.92 1.19 0.73
CA LEU A 280 -17.23 1.73 1.10
C LEU A 280 -17.37 3.19 0.64
N GLY A 281 -18.46 3.52 -0.05
CA GLY A 281 -18.69 4.88 -0.54
C GLY A 281 -20.14 5.25 -0.78
N ARG A 282 -20.37 6.48 -1.24
CA ARG A 282 -21.69 6.95 -1.67
C ARG A 282 -22.07 6.40 -3.05
N GLU A 283 -23.38 6.28 -3.28
CA GLU A 283 -23.92 5.96 -4.60
C GLU A 283 -23.66 7.13 -5.56
N THR A 284 -23.03 6.86 -6.71
CA THR A 284 -22.80 7.85 -7.79
C THR A 284 -23.67 7.50 -9.00
N HIS A 285 -24.20 8.51 -9.69
CA HIS A 285 -25.11 8.31 -10.83
C HIS A 285 -24.43 7.78 -12.12
N SER A 286 -23.10 7.59 -12.12
CA SER A 286 -22.33 7.00 -13.23
C SER A 286 -21.19 6.15 -12.67
N THR A 287 -21.06 4.90 -13.14
CA THR A 287 -19.90 4.04 -12.92
C THR A 287 -18.89 4.14 -14.08
N SER A 288 -19.35 4.48 -15.28
CA SER A 288 -18.52 4.68 -16.47
C SER A 288 -17.63 5.92 -16.32
N GLY A 289 -16.32 5.72 -16.45
CA GLY A 289 -15.31 6.79 -16.39
C GLY A 289 -14.87 7.22 -14.99
N THR A 290 -15.33 6.55 -13.92
CA THR A 290 -14.83 6.80 -12.56
C THR A 290 -13.56 6.00 -12.27
N PRO A 291 -12.64 6.50 -11.42
CA PRO A 291 -11.42 5.79 -10.99
C PRO A 291 -11.67 4.36 -10.48
N LEU A 292 -12.82 4.11 -9.86
CA LEU A 292 -13.22 2.80 -9.33
C LEU A 292 -14.12 1.98 -10.29
N GLY A 293 -14.28 2.41 -11.54
CA GLY A 293 -15.18 1.79 -12.52
C GLY A 293 -14.83 0.35 -12.91
N SER A 294 -13.66 -0.15 -12.49
CA SER A 294 -13.24 -1.54 -12.70
C SER A 294 -13.92 -2.57 -11.79
N ILE A 295 -14.71 -2.13 -10.79
CA ILE A 295 -15.43 -3.01 -9.87
C ILE A 295 -16.91 -2.67 -9.92
N ALA A 296 -17.76 -3.69 -10.13
CA ALA A 296 -19.21 -3.52 -10.08
C ALA A 296 -19.66 -3.25 -8.63
N PRO A 297 -20.31 -2.10 -8.34
CA PRO A 297 -20.69 -1.77 -6.97
C PRO A 297 -21.91 -2.59 -6.51
N LEU A 298 -21.84 -3.09 -5.29
CA LEU A 298 -22.96 -3.63 -4.55
C LEU A 298 -23.70 -2.49 -3.85
N VAL A 299 -24.95 -2.23 -4.26
CA VAL A 299 -25.70 -1.09 -3.74
C VAL A 299 -26.45 -1.46 -2.46
N LEU A 300 -26.10 -0.83 -1.34
CA LEU A 300 -26.78 -0.91 -0.05
C LEU A 300 -27.82 0.22 0.04
N ARG A 301 -29.10 -0.17 0.08
CA ARG A 301 -30.24 0.73 0.32
C ARG A 301 -31.03 0.22 1.51
N ALA A 302 -31.35 1.11 2.43
CA ALA A 302 -32.18 0.79 3.59
C ALA A 302 -33.67 0.87 3.22
N GLY A 303 -34.38 -0.24 3.41
CA GLY A 303 -35.80 -0.37 3.14
C GLY A 303 -36.54 -1.03 4.30
N THR A 304 -37.60 -1.77 4.00
CA THR A 304 -38.52 -2.30 5.01
C THR A 304 -37.86 -3.27 6.00
N PHE A 305 -36.93 -4.11 5.52
CA PHE A 305 -36.27 -5.11 6.35
C PHE A 305 -35.29 -4.46 7.33
N GLU A 306 -34.54 -3.45 6.88
CA GLU A 306 -33.59 -2.72 7.69
C GLU A 306 -34.30 -1.96 8.82
N LEU A 307 -35.44 -1.32 8.54
CA LEU A 307 -36.24 -0.65 9.57
C LEU A 307 -36.77 -1.62 10.63
N GLU A 308 -37.32 -2.75 10.20
CA GLU A 308 -37.80 -3.78 11.13
C GLU A 308 -36.64 -4.32 12.00
N GLY A 309 -35.48 -4.55 11.38
CA GLY A 309 -34.27 -4.99 12.07
C GLY A 309 -33.80 -4.02 13.15
N ILE A 310 -33.78 -2.71 12.86
CA ILE A 310 -33.38 -1.67 13.82
C ILE A 310 -34.36 -1.62 14.99
N VAL A 311 -35.68 -1.64 14.74
CA VAL A 311 -36.66 -1.63 15.82
C VAL A 311 -36.48 -2.85 16.72
N LYS A 312 -36.29 -4.04 16.14
CA LYS A 312 -36.01 -5.25 16.92
C LYS A 312 -34.74 -5.10 17.75
N CYS A 313 -33.65 -4.62 17.15
CA CYS A 313 -32.37 -4.40 17.83
C CYS A 313 -32.52 -3.45 19.03
N VAL A 314 -33.13 -2.26 18.84
CA VAL A 314 -33.29 -1.26 19.89
C VAL A 314 -34.22 -1.75 21.02
N LEU A 315 -35.30 -2.46 20.68
CA LEU A 315 -36.22 -3.01 21.68
C LEU A 315 -35.59 -4.18 22.46
N GLN A 316 -34.80 -5.03 21.81
CA GLN A 316 -34.08 -6.14 22.45
C GLN A 316 -33.02 -5.66 23.44
N GLN A 317 -32.36 -4.52 23.17
CA GLN A 317 -31.45 -3.87 24.13
C GLN A 317 -32.16 -3.45 25.43
N ASN A 318 -33.48 -3.25 25.39
CA ASN A 318 -34.31 -2.96 26.56
C ASN A 318 -34.92 -4.24 27.19
N ALA A 319 -34.30 -5.41 26.95
CA ALA A 319 -34.59 -6.71 27.56
C ALA A 319 -36.02 -7.26 27.34
N ILE A 320 -36.67 -6.91 26.22
CA ILE A 320 -38.02 -7.38 25.87
C ILE A 320 -38.02 -8.00 24.47
N SER A 321 -38.78 -9.07 24.27
CA SER A 321 -39.03 -9.60 22.92
C SER A 321 -39.89 -8.61 22.12
N PRO A 322 -39.41 -8.10 20.98
CA PRO A 322 -40.11 -7.04 20.25
C PRO A 322 -41.47 -7.52 19.73
N PRO A 323 -42.55 -6.74 19.90
CA PRO A 323 -43.85 -7.10 19.35
C PRO A 323 -43.80 -7.12 17.81
N LYS A 324 -44.68 -7.92 17.20
CA LYS A 324 -44.77 -8.03 15.74
C LYS A 324 -45.22 -6.69 15.15
N ILE A 325 -44.37 -6.09 14.31
CA ILE A 325 -44.64 -4.79 13.69
C ILE A 325 -45.62 -4.96 12.51
N PRO A 326 -46.74 -4.20 12.47
CA PRO A 326 -47.64 -4.24 11.33
C PRO A 326 -46.96 -3.71 10.05
N ARG A 327 -47.09 -4.46 8.93
CA ARG A 327 -46.48 -4.10 7.63
C ARG A 327 -46.90 -2.72 7.12
N GLN A 328 -48.12 -2.27 7.44
CA GLN A 328 -48.63 -0.96 7.05
C GLN A 328 -47.84 0.18 7.72
N GLU A 329 -47.43 0.00 8.97
CA GLU A 329 -46.66 1.01 9.70
C GLU A 329 -45.24 1.12 9.16
N ILE A 330 -44.61 -0.02 8.81
CA ILE A 330 -43.29 -0.02 8.14
C ILE A 330 -43.33 0.78 6.83
N ARG A 331 -44.41 0.66 6.04
CA ARG A 331 -44.57 1.45 4.80
C ARG A 331 -44.68 2.95 5.10
N LYS A 332 -45.43 3.35 6.13
CA LYS A 332 -45.51 4.75 6.56
C LYS A 332 -44.15 5.28 7.02
N TRP A 333 -43.36 4.48 7.72
CA TRP A 333 -42.01 4.86 8.14
C TRP A 333 -41.08 5.02 6.93
N VAL A 334 -41.14 4.13 5.95
CA VAL A 334 -40.41 4.29 4.68
C VAL A 334 -40.76 5.62 4.01
N GLU A 335 -42.04 5.98 3.93
CA GLU A 335 -42.46 7.27 3.36
C GLU A 335 -41.97 8.47 4.19
N THR A 336 -41.96 8.33 5.53
CA THR A 336 -41.56 9.39 6.47
C THR A 336 -40.06 9.65 6.45
N PHE A 337 -39.24 8.60 6.42
CA PHE A 337 -37.77 8.68 6.59
C PHE A 337 -36.98 8.42 5.30
N GLY A 338 -37.62 7.93 4.24
CA GLY A 338 -37.01 7.67 2.92
C GLY A 338 -37.51 8.57 1.79
N GLY A 339 -38.49 9.44 2.06
CA GLY A 339 -39.05 10.38 1.08
C GLY A 339 -39.95 9.74 0.01
N LYS A 340 -40.43 10.56 -0.94
CA LYS A 340 -41.34 10.16 -2.03
C LYS A 340 -40.59 9.51 -3.20
N SER A 341 -39.96 8.35 -2.97
CA SER A 341 -39.26 7.60 -4.02
C SER A 341 -40.07 6.38 -4.47
N ARG A 342 -39.95 5.97 -5.74
CA ARG A 342 -40.55 4.72 -6.24
C ARG A 342 -39.94 3.54 -5.47
N GLN A 343 -40.69 2.44 -5.24
CA GLN A 343 -40.26 1.31 -4.39
C GLN A 343 -38.85 0.74 -4.67
N ARG A 344 -38.33 0.86 -5.91
CA ARG A 344 -36.97 0.40 -6.26
C ARG A 344 -35.86 1.37 -5.84
N ASP A 345 -36.21 2.61 -5.49
CA ASP A 345 -35.31 3.74 -5.19
C ASP A 345 -35.48 4.29 -3.77
N VAL A 346 -36.05 3.49 -2.86
CA VAL A 346 -36.16 3.86 -1.45
C VAL A 346 -34.79 3.76 -0.78
N ALA A 347 -34.34 4.84 -0.15
CA ALA A 347 -33.19 4.87 0.72
C ALA A 347 -33.55 5.63 2.00
N VAL A 348 -33.80 4.88 3.08
CA VAL A 348 -34.16 5.47 4.38
C VAL A 348 -32.90 5.95 5.12
N ASP A 349 -32.98 7.12 5.75
CA ASP A 349 -31.98 7.57 6.71
C ASP A 349 -32.12 6.79 8.02
N LEU A 350 -31.24 5.79 8.22
CA LEU A 350 -31.31 4.93 9.41
C LEU A 350 -30.90 5.65 10.68
N LEU A 351 -30.14 6.74 10.58
CA LEU A 351 -29.76 7.54 11.75
C LEU A 351 -30.97 8.32 12.26
N ALA A 352 -31.69 9.01 11.37
CA ALA A 352 -32.94 9.68 11.72
C ALA A 352 -34.00 8.69 12.24
N PHE A 353 -34.15 7.55 11.56
CA PHE A 353 -35.10 6.52 11.99
C PHE A 353 -34.75 5.95 13.37
N SER A 354 -33.50 5.57 13.60
CA SER A 354 -33.07 5.01 14.88
C SER A 354 -33.20 6.00 16.04
N ALA A 355 -32.95 7.29 15.80
CA ALA A 355 -33.22 8.37 16.75
C ALA A 355 -34.70 8.43 17.16
N ALA A 356 -35.62 8.38 16.18
CA ALA A 356 -37.05 8.38 16.44
C ALA A 356 -37.49 7.12 17.23
N VAL A 357 -36.97 5.95 16.88
CA VAL A 357 -37.24 4.68 17.58
C VAL A 357 -36.78 4.74 19.04
N GLN A 358 -35.58 5.28 19.29
CA GLN A 358 -35.06 5.43 20.64
C GLN A 358 -35.95 6.35 21.48
N ARG A 359 -36.34 7.51 20.94
CA ARG A 359 -37.22 8.47 21.62
C ARG A 359 -38.57 7.87 22.01
N ARG A 360 -39.10 7.03 21.12
CA ARG A 360 -40.44 6.41 21.22
C ARG A 360 -40.38 4.98 21.74
N THR A 361 -39.26 4.52 22.29
CA THR A 361 -39.07 3.11 22.70
C THR A 361 -40.18 2.64 23.64
N ARG A 362 -40.56 3.43 24.65
CA ARG A 362 -41.65 3.07 25.59
C ARG A 362 -43.00 2.94 24.88
N GLN A 363 -43.31 3.83 23.95
CA GLN A 363 -44.56 3.81 23.18
C GLN A 363 -44.60 2.63 22.20
N LEU A 364 -43.48 2.33 21.55
CA LEU A 364 -43.35 1.17 20.66
C LEU A 364 -43.53 -0.16 21.41
N LEU A 365 -43.03 -0.26 22.65
CA LEU A 365 -43.30 -1.42 23.53
C LEU A 365 -44.79 -1.58 23.85
N LEU A 366 -45.53 -0.48 23.96
CA LEU A 366 -46.98 -0.46 24.11
C LEU A 366 -47.74 -0.59 22.78
N GLN A 367 -47.06 -0.98 21.71
CA GLN A 367 -47.62 -1.15 20.35
C GLN A 367 -48.19 0.15 19.73
N ASP A 368 -47.77 1.33 20.21
CA ASP A 368 -48.00 2.60 19.52
C ASP A 368 -46.91 2.82 18.48
N TRP A 369 -47.19 2.38 17.25
CA TRP A 369 -46.27 2.37 16.11
C TRP A 369 -46.08 3.73 15.41
N ARG A 370 -46.68 4.80 15.94
CA ARG A 370 -46.55 6.13 15.34
C ARG A 370 -45.13 6.66 15.53
N LEU A 371 -44.43 6.90 14.42
CA LEU A 371 -43.14 7.57 14.35
C LEU A 371 -43.22 8.73 13.35
N THR A 372 -42.61 9.84 13.70
CA THR A 372 -42.55 11.06 12.89
C THR A 372 -41.11 11.56 12.76
N ALA A 373 -40.83 12.37 11.74
CA ALA A 373 -39.53 13.04 11.62
C ALA A 373 -39.24 13.95 12.83
N LYS A 374 -40.27 14.51 13.46
CA LYS A 374 -40.14 15.32 14.68
C LYS A 374 -39.58 14.50 15.85
N ASP A 375 -39.96 13.23 15.99
CA ASP A 375 -39.42 12.37 17.04
C ASP A 375 -37.90 12.21 16.93
N ALA A 376 -37.36 12.14 15.71
CA ALA A 376 -35.91 12.11 15.48
C ALA A 376 -35.23 13.43 15.88
N VAL A 377 -35.83 14.56 15.49
CA VAL A 377 -35.35 15.91 15.81
C VAL A 377 -35.35 16.14 17.33
N ASP A 378 -36.44 15.77 18.00
CA ASP A 378 -36.57 15.89 19.46
C ASP A 378 -35.56 14.96 20.18
N ALA A 379 -35.33 13.74 19.67
CA ALA A 379 -34.30 12.84 20.21
C ALA A 379 -32.89 13.46 20.14
N VAL A 380 -32.55 14.04 18.99
CA VAL A 380 -31.26 14.71 18.77
C VAL A 380 -31.14 15.96 19.64
N ARG A 381 -32.21 16.74 19.79
CA ARG A 381 -32.24 17.89 20.70
C ARG A 381 -31.97 17.46 22.14
N ASP A 382 -32.79 16.54 22.67
CA ASP A 382 -32.73 16.07 24.06
C ASP A 382 -31.34 15.48 24.38
N ARG A 383 -30.72 14.77 23.43
CA ARG A 383 -29.44 14.07 23.62
C ARG A 383 -28.22 14.96 23.42
N TYR A 384 -28.24 15.87 22.45
CA TYR A 384 -27.04 16.53 21.96
C TYR A 384 -27.05 18.05 22.07
N LEU A 385 -28.22 18.70 22.03
CA LEU A 385 -28.31 20.16 22.09
C LEU A 385 -28.66 20.66 23.49
N ASP A 386 -29.64 20.04 24.15
CA ASP A 386 -30.06 20.46 25.50
C ASP A 386 -28.96 20.32 26.58
N PRO A 387 -28.06 19.31 26.51
CA PRO A 387 -26.91 19.26 27.42
C PRO A 387 -25.88 20.37 27.19
N LEU A 388 -25.90 21.07 26.05
CA LEU A 388 -24.95 22.14 25.73
C LEU A 388 -25.39 23.45 26.38
N LEU A 389 -24.99 23.64 27.64
CA LEU A 389 -25.28 24.86 28.40
C LEU A 389 -24.47 26.08 27.92
N ASP A 390 -23.30 25.85 27.30
CA ASP A 390 -22.47 26.92 26.75
C ASP A 390 -22.90 27.30 25.33
N LYS A 391 -23.23 28.57 25.10
CA LYS A 391 -23.57 29.10 23.77
C LYS A 391 -22.43 28.97 22.76
N ARG A 392 -21.18 28.87 23.22
CA ARG A 392 -20.00 28.68 22.36
C ARG A 392 -19.94 27.26 21.80
N ASP A 393 -20.19 26.26 22.64
CA ASP A 393 -20.32 24.86 22.21
C ASP A 393 -21.43 24.75 21.15
N MET A 394 -22.58 25.36 21.42
CA MET A 394 -23.70 25.40 20.48
C MET A 394 -23.31 26.00 19.12
N ALA A 395 -22.67 27.17 19.11
CA ALA A 395 -22.26 27.83 17.87
C ALA A 395 -21.26 26.99 17.06
N ASN A 396 -20.28 26.37 17.73
CA ASN A 396 -19.33 25.47 17.07
C ASN A 396 -20.05 24.26 16.45
N VAL A 397 -20.94 23.59 17.19
CA VAL A 397 -21.74 22.46 16.67
C VAL A 397 -22.54 22.85 15.45
N LEU A 398 -23.24 23.99 15.50
CA LEU A 398 -24.08 24.42 14.39
C LEU A 398 -23.27 24.68 13.12
N ARG A 399 -22.05 25.24 13.23
CA ARG A 399 -21.17 25.40 12.07
C ARG A 399 -20.69 24.07 11.50
N VAL A 400 -20.24 23.15 12.36
CA VAL A 400 -19.81 21.82 11.91
C VAL A 400 -20.99 21.06 11.30
N ALA A 401 -22.18 21.19 11.87
CA ALA A 401 -23.42 20.63 11.33
C ALA A 401 -23.79 21.23 9.95
N ALA A 402 -23.68 22.55 9.78
CA ALA A 402 -23.94 23.22 8.51
C ALA A 402 -22.99 22.77 7.38
N LEU A 403 -21.75 22.43 7.74
CA LEU A 403 -20.71 21.98 6.81
C LEU A 403 -20.69 20.46 6.57
N SER A 404 -21.33 19.68 7.44
CA SER A 404 -21.33 18.20 7.39
C SER A 404 -21.84 17.61 6.07
N GLU A 405 -22.73 18.31 5.36
CA GLU A 405 -23.26 17.89 4.05
C GLU A 405 -22.15 17.72 3.00
N TYR A 406 -21.07 18.51 3.13
CA TYR A 406 -19.91 18.45 2.24
C TYR A 406 -18.91 17.36 2.61
N GLU A 407 -19.06 16.75 3.80
CA GLU A 407 -18.16 15.75 4.37
C GLU A 407 -16.69 16.22 4.34
N LEU A 408 -16.48 17.48 4.70
CA LEU A 408 -15.16 18.08 4.82
C LEU A 408 -14.85 18.27 6.30
N PRO A 409 -13.66 17.87 6.78
CA PRO A 409 -13.22 18.27 8.11
C PRO A 409 -13.08 19.80 8.16
N VAL A 410 -13.63 20.39 9.22
CA VAL A 410 -13.70 21.84 9.43
C VAL A 410 -12.45 22.28 10.20
N PRO A 411 -11.59 23.16 9.66
CA PRO A 411 -10.46 23.68 10.42
C PRO A 411 -10.93 24.37 11.70
N ILE A 412 -10.24 24.16 12.82
CA ILE A 412 -10.63 24.72 14.13
C ILE A 412 -10.76 26.23 14.04
N ARG A 413 -9.83 26.92 13.35
CA ARG A 413 -9.90 28.37 13.11
C ARG A 413 -11.13 28.85 12.32
N ALA A 414 -11.79 27.96 11.58
CA ALA A 414 -13.01 28.29 10.85
C ALA A 414 -14.26 28.22 11.76
N LEU A 415 -14.11 27.74 13.00
CA LEU A 415 -15.16 27.74 14.01
C LEU A 415 -15.40 29.14 14.59
N PRO A 416 -16.63 29.46 15.04
CA PRO A 416 -16.91 30.74 15.70
C PRO A 416 -16.06 30.96 16.96
N TYR A 417 -15.76 29.88 17.70
CA TYR A 417 -14.96 29.91 18.92
C TYR A 417 -13.88 28.82 18.86
N PRO A 418 -12.72 29.07 18.21
CA PRO A 418 -11.69 28.04 17.99
C PRO A 418 -11.05 27.53 19.28
N GLU A 419 -10.86 28.39 20.29
CA GLU A 419 -10.15 28.06 21.53
C GLU A 419 -11.06 27.45 22.63
N LYS A 420 -12.38 27.44 22.44
CA LYS A 420 -13.36 27.07 23.48
C LYS A 420 -14.53 26.33 22.87
N GLY A 421 -15.12 25.42 23.64
CA GLY A 421 -16.36 24.76 23.24
C GLY A 421 -16.17 23.60 22.25
N LEU A 422 -15.14 22.79 22.48
CA LEU A 422 -14.87 21.54 21.75
C LEU A 422 -14.80 20.32 22.68
N ALA A 423 -14.35 20.51 23.93
CA ALA A 423 -14.21 19.43 24.91
C ALA A 423 -15.55 18.74 25.24
N THR A 424 -16.63 19.50 25.45
CA THR A 424 -17.97 18.95 25.69
C THR A 424 -18.45 18.10 24.49
N LEU A 425 -18.22 18.59 23.27
CA LEU A 425 -18.67 17.98 22.02
C LEU A 425 -18.01 16.62 21.76
N VAL A 426 -16.70 16.55 22.01
CA VAL A 426 -15.85 15.41 21.68
C VAL A 426 -15.84 14.41 22.82
N THR A 427 -15.59 14.90 24.04
CA THR A 427 -15.27 14.07 25.20
C THR A 427 -16.47 13.73 26.06
N GLU A 428 -17.58 14.50 26.02
CA GLU A 428 -18.78 14.22 26.82
C GLU A 428 -19.90 13.61 25.99
N LEU A 429 -20.20 14.21 24.83
CA LEU A 429 -21.34 13.81 23.99
C LEU A 429 -20.97 12.92 22.79
N GLY A 430 -19.70 12.89 22.38
CA GLY A 430 -19.23 12.09 21.24
C GLY A 430 -19.87 12.51 19.90
N ILE A 431 -20.22 13.79 19.75
CA ILE A 431 -20.88 14.33 18.55
C ILE A 431 -19.86 14.61 17.45
N ALA A 432 -18.62 14.95 17.83
CA ALA A 432 -17.56 15.34 16.92
C ALA A 432 -16.22 14.68 17.28
N PHE A 433 -15.34 14.56 16.29
CA PHE A 433 -13.97 14.11 16.44
C PHE A 433 -13.01 15.22 16.04
N ILE A 434 -11.94 15.39 16.83
CA ILE A 434 -10.82 16.29 16.51
C ILE A 434 -9.70 15.45 15.92
N HIS A 435 -9.23 15.85 14.74
CA HIS A 435 -8.07 15.25 14.06
C HIS A 435 -7.09 16.37 13.70
N GLY A 436 -6.03 16.50 14.50
CA GLY A 436 -5.11 17.65 14.43
C GLY A 436 -5.87 18.96 14.60
N GLU A 437 -5.71 19.87 13.65
CA GLU A 437 -6.36 21.19 13.63
C GLU A 437 -7.74 21.19 12.97
N THR A 438 -8.40 20.03 12.87
CA THR A 438 -9.71 19.92 12.21
C THR A 438 -10.74 19.16 13.03
N VAL A 439 -12.00 19.48 12.81
CA VAL A 439 -13.17 18.90 13.51
C VAL A 439 -14.15 18.34 12.49
N SER A 440 -14.66 17.15 12.75
CA SER A 440 -15.72 16.51 11.94
C SER A 440 -16.82 15.96 12.83
N LEU A 441 -18.05 15.85 12.33
CA LEU A 441 -19.09 15.13 13.05
C LEU A 441 -18.80 13.63 13.06
N ALA A 442 -19.23 12.94 14.11
CA ALA A 442 -19.15 11.49 14.19
C ALA A 442 -19.88 10.79 13.04
N HIS A 443 -20.94 11.42 12.50
CA HIS A 443 -21.60 11.00 11.28
C HIS A 443 -22.19 12.21 10.55
N ALA A 444 -21.95 12.34 9.25
CA ALA A 444 -22.39 13.50 8.46
C ALA A 444 -23.91 13.73 8.48
N ALA A 445 -24.71 12.65 8.49
CA ALA A 445 -26.18 12.74 8.58
C ALA A 445 -26.70 13.31 9.91
N LEU A 446 -25.88 13.44 10.97
CA LEU A 446 -26.29 14.15 12.18
C LEU A 446 -26.50 15.65 11.90
N GLY A 447 -25.80 16.23 10.93
CA GLY A 447 -25.84 17.67 10.68
C GLY A 447 -27.24 18.21 10.37
N PRO A 448 -27.96 17.67 9.36
CA PRO A 448 -29.33 18.08 9.08
C PRO A 448 -30.27 17.96 10.29
N LEU A 449 -30.10 16.91 11.11
CA LEU A 449 -30.90 16.71 12.33
C LEU A 449 -30.58 17.75 13.40
N LEU A 450 -29.29 18.06 13.62
CA LEU A 450 -28.84 19.09 14.57
C LEU A 450 -29.35 20.48 14.15
N LEU A 451 -29.29 20.80 12.85
CA LEU A 451 -29.79 22.07 12.32
C LEU A 451 -31.31 22.17 12.45
N ALA A 452 -32.06 21.09 12.18
CA ALA A 452 -33.50 21.06 12.37
C ALA A 452 -33.90 21.13 13.86
N ALA A 453 -33.08 20.57 14.75
CA ALA A 453 -33.27 20.62 16.19
C ALA A 453 -32.99 22.01 16.78
N ALA A 454 -32.15 22.82 16.12
CA ALA A 454 -31.83 24.17 16.55
C ALA A 454 -32.82 25.20 15.97
N VAL A 455 -33.61 25.83 16.84
CA VAL A 455 -34.69 26.76 16.45
C VAL A 455 -34.18 28.02 15.69
N SER A 456 -32.92 28.40 15.90
CA SER A 456 -32.31 29.61 15.33
C SER A 456 -31.17 29.32 14.35
N ALA A 457 -31.06 28.11 13.80
CA ALA A 457 -29.97 27.78 12.88
C ALA A 457 -30.17 28.44 11.50
N GLU A 458 -29.13 29.11 11.01
CA GLU A 458 -29.06 29.69 9.65
C GLU A 458 -27.93 28.97 8.87
N PRO A 459 -28.17 27.79 8.27
CA PRO A 459 -27.10 26.96 7.70
C PRO A 459 -26.26 27.67 6.63
N ASP A 460 -26.90 28.44 5.76
CA ASP A 460 -26.21 29.15 4.68
C ASP A 460 -25.32 30.29 5.20
N ARG A 461 -25.74 30.93 6.30
CA ARG A 461 -24.92 31.94 6.97
C ARG A 461 -23.69 31.29 7.59
N GLU A 462 -23.86 30.19 8.32
CA GLU A 462 -22.73 29.46 8.92
C GLU A 462 -21.72 28.98 7.87
N ARG A 463 -22.21 28.50 6.72
CA ARG A 463 -21.36 28.11 5.59
C ARG A 463 -20.58 29.29 5.04
N LEU A 464 -21.23 30.44 4.83
CA LEU A 464 -20.56 31.65 4.31
C LEU A 464 -19.55 32.22 5.30
N ASP A 465 -19.86 32.20 6.59
CA ASP A 465 -18.94 32.66 7.64
C ASP A 465 -17.72 31.74 7.75
N ALA A 466 -17.91 30.42 7.61
CA ALA A 466 -16.79 29.47 7.53
C ALA A 466 -15.89 29.73 6.31
N VAL A 467 -16.49 30.00 5.14
CA VAL A 467 -15.75 30.34 3.90
C VAL A 467 -14.92 31.61 4.09
N ARG A 468 -15.44 32.60 4.81
CA ARG A 468 -14.73 33.85 5.10
C ARG A 468 -13.51 33.65 6.00
N LEU A 469 -13.59 32.69 6.92
CA LEU A 469 -12.50 32.33 7.83
C LEU A 469 -11.51 31.33 7.22
N SER A 470 -11.93 30.53 6.24
CA SER A 470 -11.07 29.59 5.53
C SER A 470 -11.42 29.49 4.04
N PRO A 471 -10.71 30.24 3.18
CA PRO A 471 -10.90 30.18 1.74
C PRO A 471 -10.59 28.81 1.15
N ALA A 472 -9.59 28.10 1.72
CA ALA A 472 -9.27 26.72 1.33
C ALA A 472 -10.47 25.78 1.57
N LEU A 473 -11.18 25.90 2.68
CA LEU A 473 -12.43 25.18 2.92
C LEU A 473 -13.50 25.55 1.88
N GLY A 474 -13.66 26.84 1.58
CA GLY A 474 -14.64 27.29 0.58
C GLY A 474 -14.41 26.75 -0.83
N PHE A 475 -13.15 26.71 -1.30
CA PHE A 475 -12.83 26.06 -2.57
C PHE A 475 -13.05 24.55 -2.54
N ARG A 476 -12.77 23.87 -1.42
CA ARG A 476 -13.11 22.45 -1.26
C ARG A 476 -14.61 22.21 -1.30
N MET A 477 -15.41 23.09 -0.69
CA MET A 477 -16.87 23.03 -0.80
C MET A 477 -17.31 23.13 -2.26
N LEU A 478 -16.73 24.05 -3.06
CA LEU A 478 -17.10 24.26 -4.46
C LEU A 478 -16.81 23.06 -5.39
N LEU A 479 -15.92 22.16 -4.98
CA LEU A 479 -15.65 20.88 -5.63
C LEU A 479 -16.72 19.81 -5.30
N ARG A 480 -17.57 20.05 -4.30
CA ARG A 480 -18.69 19.19 -3.92
C ARG A 480 -19.99 19.67 -4.58
N ARG A 481 -21.04 18.86 -4.47
CA ARG A 481 -22.38 19.20 -4.98
C ARG A 481 -23.00 20.29 -4.09
N ILE A 482 -22.94 21.55 -4.52
CA ILE A 482 -23.56 22.69 -3.82
C ILE A 482 -24.87 23.10 -4.52
N TYR A 483 -25.85 23.56 -3.73
CA TYR A 483 -27.02 24.27 -4.24
C TYR A 483 -26.64 25.46 -5.14
N PRO A 484 -27.30 25.66 -6.29
CA PRO A 484 -26.95 26.74 -7.23
C PRO A 484 -26.95 28.14 -6.62
N HIS A 485 -27.90 28.44 -5.74
CA HIS A 485 -27.99 29.76 -5.08
C HIS A 485 -26.80 30.01 -4.15
N LEU A 486 -26.42 29.01 -3.35
CA LEU A 486 -25.30 29.12 -2.41
C LEU A 486 -23.95 29.15 -3.14
N ARG A 487 -23.80 28.45 -4.27
CA ARG A 487 -22.56 28.48 -5.08
C ARG A 487 -22.17 29.91 -5.46
N LYS A 488 -23.14 30.72 -5.89
CA LYS A 488 -22.91 32.13 -6.27
C LYS A 488 -22.44 32.95 -5.07
N SER A 489 -23.07 32.77 -3.91
CA SER A 489 -22.71 33.47 -2.67
C SER A 489 -21.32 33.07 -2.16
N ILE A 490 -20.96 31.78 -2.24
CA ILE A 490 -19.63 31.29 -1.88
C ILE A 490 -18.56 31.87 -2.81
N LEU A 491 -18.78 31.87 -4.13
CA LEU A 491 -17.85 32.47 -5.09
C LEU A 491 -17.66 33.97 -4.83
N ALA A 492 -18.74 34.70 -4.53
CA ALA A 492 -18.66 36.11 -4.18
C ALA A 492 -17.86 36.35 -2.89
N ALA A 493 -18.12 35.55 -1.84
CA ALA A 493 -17.38 35.61 -0.58
C ALA A 493 -15.89 35.27 -0.79
N LEU A 494 -15.58 34.25 -1.59
CA LEU A 494 -14.20 33.87 -1.89
C LEU A 494 -13.45 34.96 -2.63
N ARG A 495 -14.05 35.60 -3.66
CA ARG A 495 -13.43 36.73 -4.36
C ARG A 495 -13.04 37.84 -3.39
N GLN A 496 -13.98 38.24 -2.53
CA GLN A 496 -13.72 39.29 -1.54
C GLN A 496 -12.57 38.94 -0.57
N VAL A 497 -12.46 37.67 -0.17
CA VAL A 497 -11.44 37.24 0.81
C VAL A 497 -10.07 37.02 0.16
N VAL A 498 -10.02 36.51 -1.09
CA VAL A 498 -8.75 36.26 -1.79
C VAL A 498 -8.15 37.49 -2.48
N GLU A 499 -8.93 38.57 -2.65
CA GLU A 499 -8.47 39.86 -3.17
C GLU A 499 -7.54 40.61 -2.18
N GLY A 500 -7.66 40.33 -0.87
CA GLY A 500 -6.75 40.88 0.15
C GLY A 500 -5.72 39.88 0.65
N ASP A 501 -4.82 40.29 1.56
CA ASP A 501 -3.78 39.41 2.10
C ASP A 501 -4.27 38.47 3.23
N ARG A 502 -5.52 38.63 3.69
CA ARG A 502 -6.06 37.90 4.85
C ARG A 502 -6.18 36.39 4.63
N TRP A 503 -6.30 35.92 3.39
CA TRP A 503 -6.38 34.47 3.14
C TRP A 503 -5.07 33.74 3.50
N TRP A 504 -3.94 34.45 3.54
CA TRP A 504 -2.67 33.87 3.97
C TRP A 504 -2.66 33.50 5.45
N GLU A 505 -3.28 34.32 6.30
CA GLU A 505 -3.47 34.02 7.73
C GLU A 505 -4.41 32.81 7.91
N ALA A 506 -5.27 32.58 6.92
CA ALA A 506 -6.19 31.45 6.83
C ALA A 506 -5.62 30.22 6.08
N CYS A 507 -4.31 30.14 5.83
CA CYS A 507 -3.63 28.92 5.38
C CYS A 507 -2.74 28.34 6.48
N GLU A 508 -2.95 27.07 6.85
CA GLU A 508 -2.14 26.36 7.89
C GLU A 508 -0.90 25.69 7.29
N GLY A 509 -0.86 25.52 5.97
CA GLY A 509 0.25 24.88 5.30
C GLY A 509 0.13 24.93 3.78
N LEU A 510 1.10 24.32 3.11
CA LEU A 510 1.20 24.30 1.66
C LEU A 510 -0.02 23.64 0.96
N HIS A 511 -0.70 22.71 1.62
CA HIS A 511 -1.92 22.10 1.09
C HIS A 511 -3.07 23.12 0.92
N ASP A 512 -3.29 23.98 1.92
CA ASP A 512 -4.28 25.04 1.86
C ASP A 512 -3.94 26.05 0.77
N VAL A 513 -2.66 26.47 0.73
CA VAL A 513 -2.15 27.38 -0.31
C VAL A 513 -2.43 26.78 -1.69
N ALA A 514 -2.02 25.53 -1.94
CA ALA A 514 -2.25 24.89 -3.23
C ALA A 514 -3.73 24.81 -3.60
N THR A 515 -4.60 24.59 -2.62
CA THR A 515 -6.06 24.54 -2.81
C THR A 515 -6.63 25.90 -3.19
N VAL A 516 -6.22 26.97 -2.49
CA VAL A 516 -6.60 28.35 -2.82
C VAL A 516 -6.11 28.73 -4.21
N LEU A 517 -4.84 28.47 -4.54
CA LEU A 517 -4.27 28.78 -5.86
C LEU A 517 -4.98 28.04 -6.99
N THR A 518 -5.27 26.74 -6.80
CA THR A 518 -6.06 25.95 -7.76
C THR A 518 -7.43 26.58 -7.97
N GLY A 519 -8.09 26.98 -6.88
CA GLY A 519 -9.41 27.61 -6.91
C GLY A 519 -9.43 28.96 -7.62
N ARG A 520 -8.46 29.85 -7.32
CA ARG A 520 -8.33 31.16 -7.98
C ARG A 520 -8.18 31.03 -9.49
N ILE A 521 -7.30 30.14 -9.96
CA ILE A 521 -7.08 29.93 -11.40
C ILE A 521 -8.28 29.26 -12.07
N ARG A 522 -8.80 28.17 -11.49
CA ARG A 522 -9.80 27.32 -12.17
C ARG A 522 -11.25 27.76 -11.96
N MET A 523 -11.56 28.44 -10.87
CA MET A 523 -12.94 28.81 -10.50
C MET A 523 -13.17 30.31 -10.49
N LEU A 524 -12.16 31.11 -10.16
CA LEU A 524 -12.25 32.57 -10.23
C LEU A 524 -11.69 33.12 -11.55
N GLU A 525 -11.10 32.25 -12.39
CA GLU A 525 -10.56 32.57 -13.71
C GLU A 525 -9.47 33.64 -13.68
N GLU A 526 -8.71 33.70 -12.58
CA GLU A 526 -7.59 34.62 -12.43
C GLU A 526 -6.38 34.18 -13.27
N SER A 527 -5.61 35.16 -13.74
CA SER A 527 -4.41 34.89 -14.53
C SER A 527 -3.33 34.19 -13.71
N ALA A 528 -2.88 33.02 -14.18
CA ALA A 528 -1.79 32.27 -13.56
C ALA A 528 -0.51 33.09 -13.46
N THR A 529 -0.20 33.96 -14.44
CA THR A 529 1.02 34.78 -14.42
C THR A 529 1.00 35.83 -13.32
N THR A 530 -0.16 36.46 -13.09
CA THR A 530 -0.35 37.43 -12.00
C THR A 530 -0.18 36.74 -10.66
N ILE A 531 -0.90 35.63 -10.45
CA ILE A 531 -0.81 34.83 -9.23
C ILE A 531 0.62 34.38 -8.96
N ASP A 532 1.33 33.88 -9.98
CA ASP A 532 2.70 33.36 -9.83
C ASP A 532 3.66 34.43 -9.31
N SER A 533 3.57 35.64 -9.85
CA SER A 533 4.41 36.78 -9.44
C SER A 533 4.07 37.28 -8.02
N THR A 534 2.79 37.31 -7.65
CA THR A 534 2.34 37.76 -6.32
C THR A 534 2.70 36.75 -5.24
N VAL A 535 2.48 35.46 -5.49
CA VAL A 535 2.71 34.40 -4.51
C VAL A 535 4.19 34.19 -4.23
N SER A 536 5.01 34.09 -5.28
CA SER A 536 6.46 33.86 -5.14
C SER A 536 7.19 34.97 -4.38
N SER A 537 6.64 36.19 -4.38
CA SER A 537 7.19 37.34 -3.66
C SER A 537 6.59 37.56 -2.26
N HIS A 538 5.53 36.84 -1.88
CA HIS A 538 4.81 37.08 -0.63
C HIS A 538 5.58 36.56 0.60
N SER A 539 5.68 37.38 1.66
CA SER A 539 6.43 37.02 2.88
C SER A 539 5.82 35.84 3.62
N LYS A 540 4.49 35.81 3.79
CA LYS A 540 3.79 34.70 4.46
C LYS A 540 3.91 33.38 3.71
N PHE A 541 4.02 33.41 2.38
CA PHE A 541 4.28 32.20 1.61
C PHE A 541 5.67 31.63 1.94
N ARG A 542 6.70 32.48 2.02
CA ARG A 542 8.04 32.07 2.43
C ARG A 542 8.08 31.54 3.86
N GLU A 543 7.33 32.15 4.77
CA GLU A 543 7.16 31.66 6.14
C GLU A 543 6.58 30.23 6.16
N ILE A 544 5.47 29.99 5.46
CA ILE A 544 4.84 28.66 5.35
C ILE A 544 5.78 27.63 4.71
N VAL A 545 6.54 28.03 3.68
CA VAL A 545 7.57 27.17 3.06
C VAL A 545 8.68 26.82 4.07
N ASN A 546 9.14 27.79 4.84
CA ASN A 546 10.22 27.61 5.83
C ASN A 546 9.76 26.78 7.05
N GLU A 547 8.48 26.85 7.41
CA GLU A 547 7.88 26.02 8.46
C GLU A 547 7.67 24.56 8.01
N SER A 548 7.58 24.31 6.70
CA SER A 548 7.41 22.97 6.14
C SER A 548 8.71 22.15 6.25
N ARG A 549 8.72 21.21 7.20
CA ARG A 549 9.87 20.31 7.47
C ARG A 549 9.94 19.08 6.57
N SER A 550 8.93 18.82 5.75
CA SER A 550 8.88 17.64 4.88
C SER A 550 9.31 17.98 3.45
N LEU A 551 10.34 17.28 2.97
CA LEU A 551 10.79 17.37 1.58
C LEU A 551 9.72 16.87 0.60
N GLU A 552 8.94 15.87 1.00
CA GLU A 552 7.83 15.33 0.21
C GLU A 552 6.73 16.39 0.04
N THR A 553 6.32 17.06 1.12
CA THR A 553 5.32 18.14 1.08
C THR A 553 5.77 19.28 0.15
N LEU A 554 7.02 19.71 0.27
CA LEU A 554 7.60 20.76 -0.57
C LEU A 554 7.63 20.35 -2.06
N SER A 555 8.06 19.12 -2.35
CA SER A 555 8.14 18.59 -3.71
C SER A 555 6.77 18.38 -4.34
N ALA A 556 5.81 17.85 -3.57
CA ALA A 556 4.43 17.66 -4.00
C ALA A 556 3.73 18.99 -4.27
N PHE A 557 3.95 19.99 -3.41
CA PHE A 557 3.47 21.35 -3.64
C PHE A 557 4.05 21.93 -4.92
N ALA A 558 5.38 21.91 -5.08
CA ALA A 558 6.06 22.44 -6.26
C ALA A 558 5.59 21.78 -7.57
N GLY A 559 5.47 20.45 -7.58
CA GLY A 559 4.92 19.70 -8.72
C GLY A 559 3.47 20.09 -9.04
N ARG A 560 2.62 20.27 -8.01
CA ARG A 560 1.24 20.70 -8.18
C ARG A 560 1.16 22.12 -8.75
N VAL A 561 1.90 23.08 -8.22
CA VAL A 561 1.84 24.47 -8.71
C VAL A 561 2.45 24.61 -10.11
N ARG A 562 3.47 23.81 -10.48
CA ARG A 562 3.95 23.73 -11.88
C ARG A 562 2.87 23.26 -12.85
N SER A 563 2.05 22.28 -12.45
CA SER A 563 0.92 21.82 -13.28
C SER A 563 -0.14 22.93 -13.50
N LEU A 564 -0.16 23.94 -12.64
CA LEU A 564 -0.99 25.14 -12.74
C LEU A 564 -0.28 26.29 -13.49
N LYS A 565 0.90 26.04 -14.08
CA LYS A 565 1.76 27.03 -14.74
C LYS A 565 2.31 28.13 -13.80
N LEU A 566 2.45 27.82 -12.51
CA LEU A 566 3.04 28.70 -11.49
C LEU A 566 4.53 28.35 -11.27
N GLY A 567 5.35 28.66 -12.27
CA GLY A 567 6.76 28.30 -12.30
C GLY A 567 7.61 29.05 -11.25
N GLN A 568 7.37 30.35 -11.08
CA GLN A 568 8.12 31.17 -10.12
C GLN A 568 7.82 30.76 -8.68
N THR A 569 6.57 30.40 -8.38
CA THR A 569 6.13 29.88 -7.08
C THR A 569 6.78 28.54 -6.78
N ALA A 570 6.84 27.63 -7.77
CA ALA A 570 7.53 26.36 -7.63
C ALA A 570 9.03 26.56 -7.35
N ASP A 571 9.66 27.46 -8.11
CA ASP A 571 11.07 27.79 -7.96
C ASP A 571 11.36 28.45 -6.60
N ALA A 572 10.46 29.32 -6.11
CA ALA A 572 10.57 29.92 -4.78
C ALA A 572 10.39 28.89 -3.64
N THR A 573 9.55 27.87 -3.84
CA THR A 573 9.36 26.78 -2.86
C THR A 573 10.66 25.99 -2.67
N LEU A 574 11.35 25.70 -3.78
CA LEU A 574 12.53 24.84 -3.82
C LEU A 574 13.82 25.65 -4.08
N SER A 575 13.83 26.92 -3.70
CA SER A 575 14.93 27.82 -4.00
C SER A 575 16.19 27.43 -3.23
N SER A 576 17.28 27.16 -3.95
CA SER A 576 18.62 27.00 -3.39
C SER A 576 19.45 28.30 -3.43
N ALA A 577 18.83 29.43 -3.74
CA ALA A 577 19.51 30.72 -3.87
C ALA A 577 19.66 31.44 -2.52
N ASP A 578 18.74 31.23 -1.59
CA ASP A 578 18.84 31.72 -0.22
C ASP A 578 19.64 30.72 0.65
N PRO A 579 20.78 31.11 1.25
CA PRO A 579 21.59 30.23 2.09
C PRO A 579 20.83 29.64 3.29
N GLN A 580 19.90 30.39 3.89
CA GLN A 580 19.15 29.91 5.05
C GLN A 580 18.11 28.87 4.64
N GLN A 581 17.37 29.14 3.56
CA GLN A 581 16.42 28.20 2.98
C GLN A 581 17.13 26.94 2.46
N TRP A 582 18.29 27.09 1.82
CA TRP A 582 19.13 25.97 1.39
C TRP A 582 19.52 25.08 2.55
N LYS A 583 19.99 25.65 3.67
CA LYS A 583 20.39 24.86 4.84
C LYS A 583 19.24 24.00 5.40
N ALA A 584 18.02 24.53 5.40
CA ALA A 584 16.83 23.78 5.81
C ALA A 584 16.47 22.68 4.79
N LEU A 585 16.49 23.00 3.50
CA LEU A 585 16.26 22.04 2.41
C LEU A 585 17.30 20.93 2.40
N GLU A 586 18.58 21.26 2.59
CA GLU A 586 19.69 20.33 2.67
C GLU A 586 19.49 19.39 3.86
N MET A 587 19.15 19.91 5.05
CA MET A 587 18.86 19.06 6.20
C MET A 587 17.70 18.09 5.93
N ASN A 588 16.62 18.57 5.32
CA ASN A 588 15.49 17.71 4.93
C ASN A 588 15.90 16.67 3.88
N LEU A 589 16.74 17.05 2.92
CA LEU A 589 17.29 16.17 1.89
C LEU A 589 18.23 15.10 2.49
N LEU A 590 19.00 15.44 3.51
CA LEU A 590 19.85 14.49 4.23
C LEU A 590 19.00 13.46 4.97
N LEU A 591 17.89 13.87 5.58
CA LEU A 591 16.98 12.99 6.33
C LEU A 591 15.99 12.21 5.45
N ALA A 592 15.73 12.68 4.23
CA ALA A 592 14.73 12.11 3.32
C ALA A 592 15.05 10.66 2.92
N ARG A 593 14.05 9.85 2.58
CA ARG A 593 14.27 8.53 1.94
C ARG A 593 14.72 8.66 0.48
N ALA A 594 15.12 7.56 -0.15
CA ALA A 594 15.63 7.58 -1.52
C ALA A 594 14.57 8.07 -2.53
N GLY A 595 13.32 7.60 -2.38
CA GLY A 595 12.19 8.03 -3.21
C GLY A 595 11.84 9.51 -3.04
N GLU A 596 11.92 10.03 -1.81
CA GLU A 596 11.69 11.45 -1.50
C GLU A 596 12.78 12.33 -2.10
N ALA A 597 14.06 11.96 -1.95
CA ALA A 597 15.18 12.65 -2.56
C ALA A 597 15.06 12.67 -4.09
N LEU A 598 14.68 11.55 -4.71
CA LEU A 598 14.43 11.48 -6.16
C LEU A 598 13.29 12.42 -6.59
N SER A 599 12.20 12.43 -5.84
CA SER A 599 11.06 13.33 -6.11
C SER A 599 11.48 14.79 -6.03
N PHE A 600 12.27 15.16 -5.02
CA PHE A 600 12.85 16.49 -4.88
C PHE A 600 13.70 16.88 -6.08
N PHE A 601 14.67 16.05 -6.46
CA PHE A 601 15.54 16.34 -7.59
C PHE A 601 14.77 16.45 -8.91
N LYS A 602 13.75 15.62 -9.15
CA LYS A 602 12.89 15.73 -10.34
C LYS A 602 12.08 17.03 -10.38
N ASN A 603 11.77 17.60 -9.22
CA ASN A 603 10.94 18.79 -9.08
C ASN A 603 11.73 20.09 -8.91
N ILE A 604 13.06 20.09 -8.86
CA ILE A 604 13.84 21.34 -8.82
C ILE A 604 14.24 21.79 -10.23
N LYS A 605 14.48 23.10 -10.43
CA LYS A 605 14.77 23.66 -11.76
C LYS A 605 16.16 23.26 -12.27
N ASN A 606 17.15 23.30 -11.39
CA ASN A 606 18.57 23.02 -11.70
C ASN A 606 19.09 21.88 -10.82
N PRO A 607 18.66 20.62 -11.03
CA PRO A 607 19.02 19.51 -10.15
C PRO A 607 20.54 19.25 -10.09
N GLY A 608 21.26 19.48 -11.19
CA GLY A 608 22.72 19.32 -11.22
C GLY A 608 23.46 20.33 -10.32
N GLU A 609 23.03 21.59 -10.31
CA GLU A 609 23.60 22.63 -9.44
C GLU A 609 23.33 22.33 -7.97
N VAL A 610 22.10 21.88 -7.67
CA VAL A 610 21.67 21.53 -6.31
C VAL A 610 22.41 20.31 -5.80
N ALA A 611 22.51 19.25 -6.62
CA ALA A 611 23.27 18.07 -6.26
C ALA A 611 24.76 18.39 -6.04
N ALA A 612 25.34 19.30 -6.83
CA ALA A 612 26.73 19.75 -6.64
C ALA A 612 26.94 20.54 -5.33
N LYS A 613 25.90 21.13 -4.74
CA LYS A 613 25.96 21.85 -3.45
C LYS A 613 25.85 20.93 -2.24
N VAL A 614 25.36 19.69 -2.40
CA VAL A 614 25.19 18.75 -1.29
C VAL A 614 26.55 18.37 -0.72
N ASP A 615 26.73 18.56 0.60
CA ASP A 615 27.91 18.07 1.29
C ASP A 615 27.95 16.53 1.25
N LEU A 616 28.88 15.98 0.46
CA LEU A 616 29.04 14.54 0.26
C LEU A 616 29.28 13.78 1.58
N SER A 617 30.01 14.37 2.54
CA SER A 617 30.31 13.72 3.81
C SER A 617 29.08 13.61 4.71
N GLN A 618 28.26 14.66 4.73
CA GLN A 618 26.99 14.66 5.45
C GLN A 618 25.97 13.75 4.78
N TRP A 619 25.90 13.79 3.44
CA TRP A 619 25.07 12.88 2.66
C TRP A 619 25.40 11.44 2.98
N ASN A 620 26.67 11.04 2.91
CA ASN A 620 27.05 9.67 3.16
C ASN A 620 26.71 9.24 4.60
N ARG A 621 26.98 10.10 5.59
CA ARG A 621 26.64 9.83 6.99
C ARG A 621 25.13 9.66 7.20
N ALA A 622 24.32 10.52 6.60
CA ALA A 622 22.87 10.44 6.70
C ALA A 622 22.32 9.18 6.02
N ARG A 623 22.85 8.81 4.84
CA ARG A 623 22.43 7.60 4.13
C ARG A 623 22.68 6.34 4.94
N ARG A 624 23.84 6.19 5.57
CA ARG A 624 24.18 5.05 6.44
C ARG A 624 23.26 4.86 7.64
N THR A 625 22.62 5.93 8.11
CA THR A 625 21.77 5.91 9.31
C THR A 625 20.28 5.94 8.98
N SER A 626 19.93 6.24 7.73
CA SER A 626 18.54 6.25 7.26
C SER A 626 17.96 4.84 7.14
N ALA A 627 16.63 4.73 7.22
CA ALA A 627 15.93 3.50 6.88
C ALA A 627 16.15 3.16 5.40
N VAL A 628 16.33 1.87 5.10
CA VAL A 628 16.46 1.39 3.71
C VAL A 628 15.12 1.53 3.00
N ASP A 629 15.14 2.16 1.82
CA ASP A 629 13.97 2.34 0.96
C ASP A 629 13.79 1.15 -0.01
N ARG A 630 12.74 1.15 -0.82
CA ARG A 630 12.53 0.12 -1.86
C ARG A 630 13.67 0.12 -2.89
N ALA A 631 14.04 -1.07 -3.38
CA ALA A 631 15.12 -1.21 -4.36
C ALA A 631 14.85 -0.41 -5.63
N SER A 632 13.61 -0.40 -6.12
CA SER A 632 13.20 0.42 -7.27
C SER A 632 13.37 1.93 -7.04
N ALA A 633 13.09 2.44 -5.84
CA ALA A 633 13.29 3.85 -5.49
C ALA A 633 14.79 4.19 -5.41
N THR A 634 15.57 3.36 -4.72
CA THR A 634 17.03 3.48 -4.62
C THR A 634 17.69 3.45 -6.00
N SER A 635 17.32 2.47 -6.83
CA SER A 635 17.82 2.31 -8.20
C SER A 635 17.51 3.51 -9.08
N GLN A 636 16.29 4.06 -9.00
CA GLN A 636 15.92 5.26 -9.75
C GLN A 636 16.67 6.50 -9.26
N LEU A 637 16.87 6.66 -7.95
CA LEU A 637 17.69 7.75 -7.39
C LEU A 637 19.13 7.66 -7.91
N VAL A 638 19.73 6.48 -7.80
CA VAL A 638 21.09 6.19 -8.28
C VAL A 638 21.23 6.59 -9.74
N ARG A 639 20.36 6.06 -10.61
CA ARG A 639 20.39 6.36 -12.05
C ARG A 639 20.20 7.85 -12.33
N TYR A 640 19.31 8.50 -11.59
CA TYR A 640 19.06 9.92 -11.76
C TYR A 640 20.30 10.76 -11.40
N LEU A 641 20.96 10.46 -10.27
CA LEU A 641 22.19 11.13 -9.85
C LEU A 641 23.36 10.88 -10.81
N GLU A 642 23.51 9.65 -11.30
CA GLU A 642 24.52 9.33 -12.32
C GLU A 642 24.30 10.09 -13.62
N ASN A 643 23.05 10.23 -14.07
CA ASN A 643 22.71 11.03 -15.25
C ASN A 643 23.00 12.53 -15.07
N LEU A 644 23.08 13.01 -13.83
CA LEU A 644 23.53 14.37 -13.50
C LEU A 644 25.06 14.48 -13.37
N GLY A 645 25.80 13.39 -13.59
CA GLY A 645 27.25 13.32 -13.37
C GLY A 645 27.65 13.22 -11.89
N GLN A 646 26.70 12.98 -10.98
CA GLN A 646 26.90 12.98 -9.53
C GLN A 646 27.12 11.55 -8.99
N HIS A 647 28.06 10.83 -9.60
CA HIS A 647 28.33 9.42 -9.26
C HIS A 647 28.61 9.20 -7.77
N ARG A 648 29.31 10.13 -7.12
CA ARG A 648 29.66 10.02 -5.69
C ARG A 648 28.42 10.02 -4.78
N LEU A 649 27.39 10.81 -5.10
CA LEU A 649 26.15 10.84 -4.32
C LEU A 649 25.32 9.56 -4.49
N SER A 650 25.51 8.83 -5.60
CA SER A 650 24.79 7.57 -5.86
C SER A 650 25.35 6.36 -5.11
N GLN A 651 26.63 6.41 -4.70
CA GLN A 651 27.35 5.26 -4.12
C GLN A 651 26.77 4.84 -2.76
N GLU A 652 26.70 5.77 -1.80
CA GLU A 652 26.30 5.43 -0.43
C GLU A 652 24.85 4.94 -0.31
N PRO A 653 23.83 5.54 -0.97
CA PRO A 653 22.48 4.97 -0.97
C PRO A 653 22.44 3.54 -1.49
N ALA A 654 23.25 3.22 -2.50
CA ALA A 654 23.32 1.89 -3.08
C ALA A 654 24.04 0.89 -2.16
N LEU A 655 25.17 1.29 -1.57
CA LEU A 655 25.92 0.48 -0.61
C LEU A 655 25.07 0.18 0.63
N HIS A 656 24.45 1.20 1.21
CA HIS A 656 23.57 1.07 2.37
C HIS A 656 22.42 0.08 2.12
N PHE A 657 21.85 0.11 0.91
CA PHE A 657 20.84 -0.87 0.52
C PHE A 657 21.39 -2.30 0.55
N LEU A 658 22.55 -2.56 -0.06
CA LEU A 658 23.12 -3.91 -0.08
C LEU A 658 23.45 -4.45 1.32
N GLU A 659 23.92 -3.59 2.22
CA GLU A 659 24.30 -3.96 3.58
C GLU A 659 23.08 -4.24 4.48
N ASN A 660 22.02 -3.43 4.35
CA ASN A 660 20.96 -3.35 5.37
C ASN A 660 19.55 -3.70 4.88
N PHE A 661 19.35 -4.15 3.64
CA PHE A 661 18.00 -4.46 3.15
C PHE A 661 17.28 -5.56 3.94
N SER A 662 15.95 -5.48 3.95
CA SER A 662 15.02 -6.56 4.23
C SER A 662 14.35 -7.04 2.93
N LEU A 663 13.69 -8.20 2.96
CA LEU A 663 12.95 -8.71 1.79
C LEU A 663 11.82 -7.77 1.35
N ASP A 664 11.22 -7.03 2.29
CA ASP A 664 10.17 -6.05 1.98
C ASP A 664 10.70 -4.90 1.11
N ASN A 665 11.98 -4.55 1.26
CA ASN A 665 12.61 -3.54 0.41
C ASN A 665 12.71 -3.99 -1.06
N LEU A 666 12.65 -5.29 -1.35
CA LEU A 666 12.69 -5.83 -2.72
C LEU A 666 11.32 -5.92 -3.36
N HIS A 667 10.27 -5.58 -2.63
CA HIS A 667 8.92 -5.67 -3.12
C HIS A 667 8.73 -4.79 -4.37
N ALA A 668 8.11 -5.37 -5.41
CA ALA A 668 7.92 -4.77 -6.73
C ALA A 668 9.21 -4.37 -7.48
N SER A 669 10.37 -4.86 -7.03
CA SER A 669 11.66 -4.60 -7.68
C SER A 669 12.04 -5.75 -8.61
N ASP A 670 12.86 -5.48 -9.61
CA ASP A 670 13.33 -6.47 -10.57
C ASP A 670 14.87 -6.59 -10.61
N LEU A 671 15.39 -7.53 -11.42
CA LEU A 671 16.84 -7.70 -11.57
C LEU A 671 17.53 -6.45 -12.16
N GLY A 672 16.81 -5.66 -12.94
CA GLY A 672 17.31 -4.39 -13.46
C GLY A 672 17.55 -3.39 -12.33
N ASP A 673 16.66 -3.32 -11.34
CA ASP A 673 16.86 -2.48 -10.17
C ASP A 673 18.11 -2.89 -9.39
N ILE A 674 18.25 -4.18 -9.08
CA ILE A 674 19.38 -4.75 -8.32
C ILE A 674 20.70 -4.55 -9.06
N SER A 675 20.72 -4.77 -10.38
CA SER A 675 21.91 -4.57 -11.20
C SER A 675 22.45 -3.14 -11.16
N ASN A 676 21.56 -2.14 -11.14
CA ASN A 676 21.94 -0.73 -11.01
C ASN A 676 22.46 -0.39 -9.61
N ILE A 677 21.84 -0.93 -8.56
CA ILE A 677 22.31 -0.75 -7.18
C ILE A 677 23.71 -1.33 -7.03
N ILE A 678 23.93 -2.58 -7.44
CA ILE A 678 25.24 -3.24 -7.36
C ILE A 678 26.31 -2.47 -8.13
N ARG A 679 25.98 -2.02 -9.36
CA ARG A 679 26.90 -1.25 -10.19
C ARG A 679 27.32 0.07 -9.53
N ALA A 680 26.39 0.77 -8.89
CA ALA A 680 26.69 2.06 -8.27
C ALA A 680 27.37 1.94 -6.90
N ALA A 681 27.07 0.88 -6.13
CA ALA A 681 27.52 0.73 -4.75
C ALA A 681 29.05 0.63 -4.61
N HIS A 682 29.74 0.06 -5.60
CA HIS A 682 31.16 -0.34 -5.48
C HIS A 682 31.44 -1.12 -4.18
N ALA A 683 30.48 -1.96 -3.78
CA ALA A 683 30.54 -2.70 -2.52
C ALA A 683 31.66 -3.75 -2.55
N PRO A 684 32.30 -4.04 -1.39
CA PRO A 684 33.20 -5.17 -1.26
C PRO A 684 32.52 -6.48 -1.66
N GLU A 685 33.30 -7.42 -2.21
CA GLU A 685 32.79 -8.71 -2.70
C GLU A 685 32.00 -9.48 -1.62
N GLU A 686 32.44 -9.41 -0.37
CA GLU A 686 31.78 -10.03 0.78
C GLU A 686 30.35 -9.52 0.97
N VAL A 687 30.13 -8.21 0.89
CA VAL A 687 28.80 -7.59 1.02
C VAL A 687 27.87 -8.07 -0.09
N VAL A 688 28.36 -8.09 -1.33
CA VAL A 688 27.56 -8.53 -2.49
C VAL A 688 27.22 -10.02 -2.41
N SER A 689 28.15 -10.85 -1.91
CA SER A 689 27.93 -12.29 -1.72
C SER A 689 26.92 -12.58 -0.61
N ILE A 690 27.00 -11.88 0.54
CA ILE A 690 25.99 -11.96 1.61
C ILE A 690 24.61 -11.54 1.07
N PHE A 691 24.57 -10.45 0.29
CA PHE A 691 23.35 -9.96 -0.33
C PHE A 691 22.69 -11.04 -1.21
N PHE A 692 23.43 -11.63 -2.17
CA PHE A 692 22.87 -12.67 -3.03
C PHE A 692 22.54 -13.98 -2.30
N THR A 693 23.29 -14.32 -1.25
CA THR A 693 22.98 -15.48 -0.40
C THR A 693 21.60 -15.31 0.23
N LYS A 694 21.31 -14.16 0.85
CA LYS A 694 19.98 -13.84 1.40
C LYS A 694 18.88 -13.89 0.34
N LEU A 695 19.13 -13.35 -0.86
CA LEU A 695 18.14 -13.39 -1.96
C LEU A 695 17.83 -14.82 -2.41
N ARG A 696 18.83 -15.70 -2.41
CA ARG A 696 18.69 -17.11 -2.78
C ARG A 696 17.93 -17.88 -1.71
N GLU A 697 18.29 -17.71 -0.44
CA GLU A 697 17.60 -18.35 0.70
C GLU A 697 16.12 -17.99 0.77
N ALA A 698 15.78 -16.75 0.40
CA ALA A 698 14.39 -16.28 0.32
C ALA A 698 13.66 -16.71 -0.97
N ASN A 699 14.32 -17.45 -1.88
CA ASN A 699 13.85 -17.74 -3.23
C ASN A 699 13.42 -16.50 -4.04
N TRP A 700 13.99 -15.33 -3.73
CA TRP A 700 13.68 -14.09 -4.44
C TRP A 700 14.32 -14.10 -5.83
N LEU A 701 15.56 -14.58 -5.96
CA LEU A 701 16.25 -14.68 -7.26
C LEU A 701 15.50 -15.59 -8.23
N GLY A 702 15.12 -16.80 -7.80
CA GLY A 702 14.42 -17.77 -8.63
C GLY A 702 13.13 -17.21 -9.19
N LYS A 703 12.29 -16.66 -8.31
CA LYS A 703 11.05 -15.96 -8.70
C LYS A 703 11.33 -14.81 -9.67
N THR A 704 12.31 -13.95 -9.36
CA THR A 704 12.58 -12.75 -10.15
C THR A 704 13.13 -13.08 -11.54
N TYR A 705 13.94 -14.12 -11.71
CA TYR A 705 14.35 -14.61 -13.04
C TYR A 705 13.15 -15.04 -13.88
N LEU A 706 12.17 -15.70 -13.28
CA LEU A 706 10.98 -16.19 -13.99
C LEU A 706 10.01 -15.08 -14.37
N GLU A 707 9.89 -14.03 -13.54
CA GLU A 707 8.86 -12.98 -13.65
C GLU A 707 9.35 -11.69 -14.34
N THR A 708 10.64 -11.38 -14.28
CA THR A 708 11.17 -10.12 -14.85
C THR A 708 11.01 -10.08 -16.36
N ARG A 709 10.72 -8.89 -16.91
CA ARG A 709 10.59 -8.71 -18.36
C ARG A 709 11.92 -9.00 -19.05
N SER A 710 11.90 -9.70 -20.19
CA SER A 710 13.12 -10.16 -20.87
C SER A 710 14.14 -9.05 -21.11
N GLY A 711 13.71 -7.85 -21.51
CA GLY A 711 14.63 -6.71 -21.68
C GLY A 711 15.36 -6.29 -20.40
N GLN A 712 14.66 -6.29 -19.26
CA GLN A 712 15.27 -5.96 -17.96
C GLN A 712 16.25 -7.05 -17.52
N ILE A 713 15.90 -8.33 -17.72
CA ILE A 713 16.81 -9.46 -17.48
C ILE A 713 18.08 -9.32 -18.32
N CYS A 714 17.94 -9.06 -19.62
CA CYS A 714 19.09 -8.89 -20.53
C CYS A 714 20.06 -7.82 -20.00
N GLY A 715 19.53 -6.63 -19.69
CA GLY A 715 20.32 -5.53 -19.14
C GLY A 715 21.01 -5.90 -17.82
N ALA A 716 20.29 -6.58 -16.93
CA ALA A 716 20.81 -7.00 -15.63
C ALA A 716 21.95 -8.02 -15.76
N LEU A 717 21.77 -9.07 -16.58
CA LEU A 717 22.77 -10.12 -16.78
C LEU A 717 24.10 -9.56 -17.29
N MET A 718 24.05 -8.65 -18.26
CA MET A 718 25.27 -8.04 -18.78
C MET A 718 25.90 -7.07 -17.78
N SER A 719 25.08 -6.34 -17.03
CA SER A 719 25.59 -5.52 -15.92
C SER A 719 26.31 -6.41 -14.90
N PHE A 720 25.72 -7.52 -14.49
CA PHE A 720 26.34 -8.48 -13.57
C PHE A 720 27.63 -9.08 -14.12
N SER A 721 27.69 -9.36 -15.43
CA SER A 721 28.92 -9.84 -16.08
C SER A 721 30.05 -8.81 -15.98
N ASN A 722 29.69 -7.53 -16.01
CA ASN A 722 30.67 -6.46 -15.88
C ASN A 722 31.02 -6.17 -14.43
N THR A 723 30.11 -6.36 -13.47
CA THR A 723 30.31 -5.88 -12.09
C THR A 723 30.64 -6.97 -11.07
N LEU A 724 30.21 -8.21 -11.28
CA LEU A 724 30.40 -9.29 -10.32
C LEU A 724 31.71 -10.06 -10.56
N THR A 725 32.31 -10.55 -9.48
CA THR A 725 33.43 -11.50 -9.53
C THR A 725 32.96 -12.87 -10.00
N GLU A 726 33.89 -13.69 -10.51
CA GLU A 726 33.57 -15.05 -10.97
C GLU A 726 32.85 -15.88 -9.89
N ARG A 727 33.31 -15.79 -8.63
CA ARG A 727 32.69 -16.48 -7.50
C ARG A 727 31.21 -16.12 -7.34
N ILE A 728 30.87 -14.83 -7.31
CA ILE A 728 29.47 -14.40 -7.13
C ILE A 728 28.62 -14.76 -8.35
N ARG A 729 29.17 -14.70 -9.56
CA ARG A 729 28.46 -15.15 -10.77
C ARG A 729 28.02 -16.60 -10.64
N MET A 730 28.88 -17.43 -10.07
CA MET A 730 28.55 -18.83 -9.80
C MET A 730 27.49 -18.99 -8.71
N GLU A 731 27.47 -18.11 -7.70
CA GLU A 731 26.45 -18.13 -6.63
C GLU A 731 25.04 -17.80 -7.15
N ILE A 732 24.94 -16.94 -8.16
CA ILE A 732 23.67 -16.52 -8.77
C ILE A 732 23.22 -17.40 -9.95
N LEU A 733 24.03 -18.39 -10.35
CA LEU A 733 23.62 -19.41 -11.31
C LEU A 733 22.70 -20.42 -10.62
N ILE A 734 21.40 -20.30 -10.88
CA ILE A 734 20.36 -21.17 -10.31
C ILE A 734 19.49 -21.79 -11.44
N PRO A 735 18.82 -22.94 -11.19
CA PRO A 735 18.06 -23.67 -12.22
C PRO A 735 16.96 -22.84 -12.93
N GLU A 736 16.42 -21.83 -12.26
CA GLU A 736 15.39 -20.94 -12.80
C GLU A 736 15.89 -20.10 -13.98
N VAL A 737 17.21 -19.90 -14.11
CA VAL A 737 17.82 -19.25 -15.28
C VAL A 737 17.59 -20.07 -16.54
N GLU A 738 17.88 -21.37 -16.49
CA GLU A 738 17.67 -22.30 -17.62
C GLU A 738 16.16 -22.44 -17.89
N THR A 739 15.35 -22.59 -16.84
CA THR A 739 13.89 -22.64 -16.94
C THR A 739 13.33 -21.40 -17.64
N ARG A 740 13.86 -20.20 -17.31
CA ARG A 740 13.47 -18.94 -17.95
C ARG A 740 13.87 -18.93 -19.43
N MET A 741 15.05 -19.43 -19.78
CA MET A 741 15.47 -19.51 -21.19
C MET A 741 14.63 -20.48 -21.99
N GLU A 742 14.34 -21.66 -21.46
CA GLU A 742 13.46 -22.65 -22.11
C GLU A 742 12.05 -22.08 -22.32
N LYS A 743 11.53 -21.34 -21.33
CA LYS A 743 10.25 -20.66 -21.46
C LYS A 743 10.26 -19.64 -22.60
N GLU A 744 11.26 -18.76 -22.67
CA GLU A 744 11.36 -17.77 -23.75
C GLU A 744 11.55 -18.46 -25.11
N LEU A 745 12.37 -19.51 -25.15
CA LEU A 745 12.61 -20.33 -26.33
C LEU A 745 11.32 -20.97 -26.86
N SER A 746 10.52 -21.60 -25.99
CA SER A 746 9.25 -22.23 -26.36
C SER A 746 8.21 -21.26 -26.94
N GLN A 747 8.39 -19.97 -26.68
CA GLN A 747 7.50 -18.93 -27.18
C GLN A 747 7.91 -18.46 -28.58
N LEU A 748 9.09 -18.83 -29.10
CA LEU A 748 9.62 -18.27 -30.34
C LEU A 748 8.97 -18.82 -31.62
N ASP A 749 8.31 -19.97 -31.58
CA ASP A 749 7.88 -20.75 -32.76
C ASP A 749 6.87 -20.09 -33.72
N ASN A 750 6.44 -18.84 -33.48
CA ASN A 750 5.65 -18.00 -34.41
C ASN A 750 5.81 -16.49 -34.14
N THR A 751 7.00 -16.06 -33.70
CA THR A 751 7.19 -14.71 -33.12
C THR A 751 7.76 -13.65 -34.05
N LYS A 752 7.55 -12.39 -33.66
CA LYS A 752 8.08 -11.23 -34.36
C LYS A 752 9.61 -11.21 -34.23
N LYS A 753 10.30 -10.68 -35.25
CA LYS A 753 11.75 -10.42 -35.27
C LYS A 753 12.32 -9.85 -33.96
N ARG A 754 11.55 -8.99 -33.28
CA ARG A 754 11.92 -8.38 -32.00
C ARG A 754 12.06 -9.37 -30.85
N ASP A 755 11.25 -10.41 -30.82
CA ASP A 755 11.25 -11.40 -29.75
C ASP A 755 12.45 -12.34 -29.91
N VAL A 756 12.76 -12.74 -31.15
CA VAL A 756 14.02 -13.43 -31.49
C VAL A 756 15.22 -12.59 -31.08
N ALA A 757 15.24 -11.30 -31.43
CA ALA A 757 16.34 -10.41 -31.03
C ALA A 757 16.52 -10.34 -29.50
N ARG A 758 15.42 -10.25 -28.74
CA ARG A 758 15.46 -10.25 -27.27
C ARG A 758 15.96 -11.56 -26.69
N PHE A 759 15.54 -12.70 -27.24
CA PHE A 759 16.04 -14.00 -26.83
C PHE A 759 17.55 -14.11 -27.08
N VAL A 760 18.02 -13.72 -28.26
CA VAL A 760 19.45 -13.71 -28.60
C VAL A 760 20.24 -12.78 -27.67
N CYS A 761 19.70 -11.61 -27.31
CA CYS A 761 20.33 -10.75 -26.30
C CYS A 761 20.38 -11.38 -24.91
N MET A 762 19.30 -12.06 -24.49
CA MET A 762 19.25 -12.74 -23.19
C MET A 762 20.28 -13.87 -23.15
N LEU A 763 20.36 -14.63 -24.23
CA LEU A 763 21.36 -15.67 -24.45
C LEU A 763 22.77 -15.11 -24.33
N GLY A 764 23.08 -14.04 -25.08
CA GLY A 764 24.39 -13.41 -25.02
C GLY A 764 24.73 -12.84 -23.64
N GLY A 765 23.76 -12.24 -22.94
CA GLY A 765 23.95 -11.77 -21.57
C GLY A 765 24.30 -12.92 -20.61
N ALA A 766 23.60 -14.04 -20.72
CA ALA A 766 23.83 -15.20 -19.86
C ALA A 766 25.12 -15.96 -20.18
N THR A 767 25.44 -16.14 -21.46
CA THR A 767 26.67 -16.84 -21.87
C THR A 767 27.91 -16.00 -21.59
N THR A 768 27.79 -14.68 -21.59
CA THR A 768 28.87 -13.81 -21.11
C THR A 768 29.07 -13.96 -19.59
N LEU A 769 27.99 -14.21 -18.84
CA LEU A 769 28.01 -14.33 -17.39
C LEU A 769 28.50 -15.72 -16.92
N TRP A 770 28.10 -16.79 -17.59
CA TRP A 770 28.30 -18.19 -17.15
C TRP A 770 28.93 -19.11 -18.19
N SER A 771 29.35 -18.57 -19.35
CA SER A 771 30.06 -19.29 -20.41
C SER A 771 29.36 -20.58 -20.85
N ASP A 772 30.03 -21.72 -20.73
CA ASP A 772 29.63 -23.06 -21.16
C ASP A 772 28.64 -23.75 -20.21
N ARG A 773 28.29 -23.11 -19.09
CA ARG A 773 27.45 -23.72 -18.06
C ARG A 773 25.95 -23.62 -18.33
N ILE A 774 25.55 -22.78 -19.27
CA ILE A 774 24.14 -22.63 -19.66
C ILE A 774 23.78 -23.70 -20.68
N ARG A 775 22.84 -24.58 -20.31
CA ARG A 775 22.28 -25.58 -21.22
C ARG A 775 20.96 -25.09 -21.77
N ILE A 776 20.85 -25.09 -23.08
CA ILE A 776 19.62 -24.73 -23.78
C ILE A 776 19.22 -25.90 -24.65
N GLY A 777 17.93 -26.24 -24.60
CA GLY A 777 17.31 -27.21 -25.48
C GLY A 777 17.60 -26.94 -26.96
N PRO A 778 17.35 -27.92 -27.84
CA PRO A 778 17.59 -27.76 -29.26
C PRO A 778 16.77 -26.57 -29.78
N TRP A 779 17.47 -25.56 -30.30
CA TRP A 779 16.87 -24.41 -30.97
C TRP A 779 17.49 -24.25 -32.34
N ALA A 780 16.64 -24.05 -33.34
CA ALA A 780 17.03 -23.66 -34.68
C ALA A 780 16.57 -22.22 -34.91
N TRP A 781 17.44 -21.43 -35.53
CA TRP A 781 17.08 -20.09 -35.97
C TRP A 781 15.85 -20.15 -36.92
N PRO A 782 14.84 -19.29 -36.75
CA PRO A 782 13.66 -19.30 -37.61
C PRO A 782 14.02 -19.13 -39.10
N HIS A 783 13.61 -20.09 -39.94
CA HIS A 783 14.05 -20.18 -41.34
C HIS A 783 13.70 -18.96 -42.20
N ASP A 784 12.68 -18.20 -41.82
CA ASP A 784 12.15 -17.03 -42.53
C ASP A 784 12.72 -15.69 -42.03
N GLN A 785 13.59 -15.70 -41.01
CA GLN A 785 14.10 -14.47 -40.41
C GLN A 785 15.56 -14.21 -40.77
N ASN A 786 15.82 -13.09 -41.45
CA ASN A 786 17.17 -12.63 -41.72
C ASN A 786 17.82 -12.00 -40.47
N ILE A 787 19.08 -12.33 -40.16
CA ILE A 787 19.80 -11.81 -38.98
C ILE A 787 19.82 -10.27 -38.97
N THR A 788 20.10 -9.64 -40.10
CA THR A 788 20.16 -8.17 -40.23
C THR A 788 18.82 -7.55 -39.89
N GLU A 789 17.71 -8.16 -40.31
CA GLU A 789 16.37 -7.66 -40.01
C GLU A 789 15.97 -7.89 -38.56
N VAL A 790 16.39 -9.02 -37.96
CA VAL A 790 16.20 -9.31 -36.53
C VAL A 790 16.96 -8.30 -35.68
N PHE A 791 18.23 -8.05 -36.01
CA PHE A 791 19.04 -6.99 -35.41
C PHE A 791 18.33 -5.64 -35.56
N ALA A 792 18.02 -5.24 -36.80
CA ALA A 792 17.32 -3.99 -37.10
C ALA A 792 15.99 -3.86 -36.34
N SER A 793 15.23 -4.92 -36.10
CA SER A 793 13.96 -4.83 -35.36
C SER A 793 14.08 -4.25 -33.94
N GLN A 794 15.28 -4.32 -33.34
CA GLN A 794 15.60 -3.76 -32.04
C GLN A 794 16.46 -2.47 -32.14
N TYR A 795 17.12 -2.22 -33.28
CA TYR A 795 18.11 -1.14 -33.48
C TYR A 795 17.83 -0.16 -34.66
N ALA A 796 16.79 -0.36 -35.47
CA ALA A 796 16.53 0.33 -36.75
C ALA A 796 16.09 1.79 -36.65
N SER A 797 15.81 2.32 -35.46
CA SER A 797 15.43 3.73 -35.31
C SER A 797 16.64 4.68 -35.39
N ARG A 798 17.74 4.28 -36.04
CA ARG A 798 19.05 4.95 -35.93
C ARG A 798 19.56 5.31 -37.30
N ASP A 799 19.84 6.61 -37.47
CA ASP A 799 20.45 7.19 -38.66
C ASP A 799 21.87 6.63 -38.83
N PRO A 800 22.17 5.90 -39.92
CA PRO A 800 23.48 5.31 -40.17
C PRO A 800 24.62 6.33 -40.17
N GLU A 801 24.36 7.58 -40.60
CA GLU A 801 25.39 8.62 -40.66
C GLU A 801 25.81 9.13 -39.27
N GLN A 802 24.93 9.02 -38.27
CA GLN A 802 25.25 9.38 -36.88
C GLN A 802 25.82 8.22 -36.05
N ASP A 803 25.85 7.00 -36.59
CA ASP A 803 26.08 5.78 -35.82
C ASP A 803 27.58 5.46 -35.59
N HIS A 804 28.49 6.09 -36.35
CA HIS A 804 29.95 5.93 -36.18
C HIS A 804 30.55 6.72 -35.01
N ALA A 805 29.86 7.77 -34.54
CA ALA A 805 30.32 8.63 -33.45
C ALA A 805 29.75 8.26 -32.07
N ARG A 806 28.90 7.22 -32.00
CA ARG A 806 28.21 6.82 -30.76
C ARG A 806 28.89 5.66 -30.06
N ASP A 807 28.73 5.63 -28.74
CA ASP A 807 29.18 4.55 -27.88
C ASP A 807 28.46 3.23 -28.19
N LEU A 808 29.14 2.12 -27.91
CA LEU A 808 28.65 0.76 -28.07
C LEU A 808 27.38 0.53 -27.23
N GLY A 809 26.29 0.09 -27.86
CA GLY A 809 25.05 -0.22 -27.14
C GLY A 809 25.15 -1.53 -26.34
N MET A 810 24.64 -1.57 -25.11
CA MET A 810 24.62 -2.83 -24.32
C MET A 810 23.86 -3.96 -25.00
N TYR A 811 22.66 -3.68 -25.52
CA TYR A 811 21.86 -4.69 -26.22
C TYR A 811 22.54 -5.17 -27.51
N GLU A 812 23.23 -4.26 -28.20
CA GLU A 812 24.00 -4.60 -29.39
C GLU A 812 25.12 -5.60 -29.05
N LEU A 813 25.89 -5.32 -28.00
CA LEU A 813 26.92 -6.23 -27.48
C LEU A 813 26.34 -7.59 -27.08
N GLN A 814 25.22 -7.59 -26.35
CA GLN A 814 24.52 -8.82 -25.96
C GLN A 814 24.07 -9.64 -27.17
N PHE A 815 23.52 -8.99 -28.19
CA PHE A 815 23.09 -9.66 -29.41
C PHE A 815 24.25 -10.39 -30.07
N TRP A 816 25.38 -9.72 -30.25
CA TRP A 816 26.56 -10.32 -30.88
C TRP A 816 27.22 -11.41 -30.04
N CYS A 817 27.25 -11.29 -28.71
CA CYS A 817 27.64 -12.40 -27.83
C CYS A 817 26.72 -13.63 -28.00
N GLY A 818 25.40 -13.38 -28.13
CA GLY A 818 24.43 -14.44 -28.39
C GLY A 818 24.65 -15.11 -29.73
N MET A 819 24.90 -14.33 -30.79
CA MET A 819 25.23 -14.85 -32.12
C MET A 819 26.51 -15.67 -32.12
N LYS A 820 27.57 -15.21 -31.44
CA LYS A 820 28.81 -15.98 -31.29
C LYS A 820 28.54 -17.33 -30.63
N TRP A 821 27.81 -17.34 -29.52
CA TRP A 821 27.48 -18.59 -28.84
C TRP A 821 26.68 -19.55 -29.73
N LEU A 822 25.72 -19.04 -30.50
CA LEU A 822 24.96 -19.85 -31.46
C LEU A 822 25.87 -20.45 -32.53
N THR A 823 26.84 -19.69 -33.02
CA THR A 823 27.85 -20.18 -33.96
C THR A 823 28.70 -21.27 -33.33
N ASP A 824 29.22 -21.04 -32.13
CA ASP A 824 30.08 -21.99 -31.40
C ASP A 824 29.35 -23.32 -31.12
N MET A 825 28.02 -23.26 -30.94
CA MET A 825 27.17 -24.44 -30.73
C MET A 825 26.67 -25.10 -32.02
N GLY A 826 27.04 -24.60 -33.21
CA GLY A 826 26.55 -25.10 -34.50
C GLY A 826 25.06 -24.84 -34.72
N ARG A 827 24.49 -23.82 -34.07
CA ARG A 827 23.07 -23.44 -34.10
C ARG A 827 22.81 -22.11 -34.82
N ALA A 828 23.86 -21.41 -35.25
CA ALA A 828 23.71 -20.18 -36.01
C ALA A 828 23.05 -20.46 -37.38
N PRO A 829 22.23 -19.53 -37.90
CA PRO A 829 21.68 -19.69 -39.25
C PRO A 829 22.79 -19.64 -40.30
N LEU A 830 22.55 -20.33 -41.42
CA LEU A 830 23.44 -20.34 -42.60
C LEU A 830 23.45 -19.01 -43.38
N SER A 831 22.76 -17.98 -42.89
CA SER A 831 22.63 -16.67 -43.55
C SER A 831 23.81 -15.75 -43.26
N THR A 832 24.17 -14.93 -44.25
CA THR A 832 25.13 -13.83 -44.07
C THR A 832 24.50 -12.65 -43.35
N VAL A 833 25.27 -11.98 -42.48
CA VAL A 833 24.91 -10.65 -41.96
C VAL A 833 25.31 -9.61 -43.00
N ASP A 834 24.55 -8.51 -43.10
CA ASP A 834 24.96 -7.38 -43.93
C ASP A 834 26.34 -6.87 -43.48
N ALA A 835 27.27 -6.78 -44.43
CA ALA A 835 28.65 -6.41 -44.16
C ALA A 835 28.78 -5.03 -43.51
N SER A 836 27.86 -4.10 -43.80
CA SER A 836 27.83 -2.78 -43.19
C SER A 836 27.52 -2.85 -41.69
N VAL A 837 26.57 -3.69 -41.29
CA VAL A 837 26.16 -3.88 -39.89
C VAL A 837 27.27 -4.54 -39.08
N GLY A 838 27.86 -5.62 -39.61
CA GLY A 838 28.99 -6.29 -38.97
C GLY A 838 30.22 -5.39 -38.83
N ALA A 839 30.60 -4.69 -39.91
CA ALA A 839 31.77 -3.83 -39.91
C ALA A 839 31.62 -2.62 -38.98
N ALA A 840 30.42 -2.03 -38.92
CA ALA A 840 30.13 -0.93 -38.00
C ALA A 840 30.25 -1.37 -36.52
N PHE A 841 29.72 -2.54 -36.17
CA PHE A 841 29.86 -3.07 -34.82
C PHE A 841 31.31 -3.41 -34.47
N LEU A 842 32.03 -4.11 -35.35
CA LEU A 842 33.45 -4.44 -35.16
C LEU A 842 34.28 -3.17 -34.92
N TYR A 843 34.05 -2.13 -35.71
CA TYR A 843 34.71 -0.85 -35.54
C TYR A 843 34.43 -0.24 -34.16
N ARG A 844 33.15 -0.15 -33.73
CA ARG A 844 32.79 0.37 -32.41
C ARG A 844 33.36 -0.47 -31.26
N LEU A 845 33.28 -1.80 -31.37
CA LEU A 845 33.79 -2.72 -30.36
C LEU A 845 35.31 -2.57 -30.18
N SER A 846 36.07 -2.43 -31.28
CA SER A 846 37.54 -2.27 -31.24
C SER A 846 37.97 -0.98 -30.52
N ARG A 847 37.13 0.08 -30.59
CA ARG A 847 37.35 1.37 -29.94
C ARG A 847 36.75 1.46 -28.53
N SER A 848 35.90 0.51 -28.15
CA SER A 848 35.27 0.49 -26.83
C SER A 848 36.30 0.22 -25.73
N THR A 849 36.13 0.87 -24.58
CA THR A 849 36.95 0.63 -23.40
C THR A 849 36.20 -0.29 -22.44
N PRO A 850 36.67 -1.54 -22.21
CA PRO A 850 35.99 -2.48 -21.33
C PRO A 850 36.13 -2.03 -19.86
N PRO A 851 35.04 -2.07 -19.06
CA PRO A 851 35.06 -1.59 -17.68
C PRO A 851 35.81 -2.51 -16.71
N THR A 852 35.96 -3.79 -17.04
CA THR A 852 36.62 -4.81 -16.19
C THR A 852 37.51 -5.74 -17.00
N SER A 853 38.36 -6.50 -16.30
CA SER A 853 39.21 -7.55 -16.91
C SER A 853 38.36 -8.63 -17.61
N HIS A 854 37.24 -9.02 -17.00
CA HIS A 854 36.30 -9.95 -17.65
C HIS A 854 35.69 -9.35 -18.92
N ALA A 855 35.20 -8.11 -18.86
CA ALA A 855 34.66 -7.44 -20.03
C ALA A 855 35.72 -7.29 -21.14
N ARG A 856 37.00 -7.13 -20.77
CA ARG A 856 38.12 -7.12 -21.71
C ARG A 856 38.30 -8.47 -22.38
N ALA A 857 38.29 -9.57 -21.63
CA ALA A 857 38.38 -10.92 -22.17
C ALA A 857 37.22 -11.23 -23.12
N VAL A 858 35.99 -10.87 -22.74
CA VAL A 858 34.79 -11.00 -23.60
C VAL A 858 34.94 -10.18 -24.88
N ARG A 859 35.43 -8.93 -24.77
CA ARG A 859 35.67 -8.07 -25.93
C ARG A 859 36.71 -8.68 -26.87
N GLU A 860 37.82 -9.19 -26.34
CA GLU A 860 38.90 -9.77 -27.14
C GLU A 860 38.46 -11.06 -27.84
N ASP A 861 37.72 -11.94 -27.15
CA ASP A 861 37.13 -13.14 -27.73
C ASP A 861 36.13 -12.79 -28.85
N LEU A 862 35.26 -11.80 -28.60
CA LEU A 862 34.29 -11.36 -29.60
C LEU A 862 34.95 -10.67 -30.80
N LEU A 863 36.00 -9.86 -30.59
CA LEU A 863 36.78 -9.24 -31.67
C LEU A 863 37.41 -10.30 -32.58
N LYS A 864 38.06 -11.31 -31.98
CA LYS A 864 38.67 -12.41 -32.73
C LYS A 864 37.63 -13.14 -33.58
N TRP A 865 36.47 -13.44 -33.01
CA TRP A 865 35.37 -14.09 -33.74
C TRP A 865 34.81 -13.21 -34.88
N LEU A 866 34.64 -11.90 -34.65
CA LEU A 866 34.15 -10.97 -35.67
C LEU A 866 35.15 -10.78 -36.82
N GLU A 867 36.46 -10.79 -36.55
CA GLU A 867 37.48 -10.74 -37.59
C GLU A 867 37.41 -11.97 -38.51
N VAL A 868 37.24 -13.16 -37.93
CA VAL A 868 37.01 -14.39 -38.70
C VAL A 868 35.73 -14.29 -39.52
N CYS A 869 34.65 -13.74 -38.95
CA CYS A 869 33.41 -13.52 -39.68
C CYS A 869 33.61 -12.55 -40.86
N ARG A 870 34.29 -11.42 -40.64
CA ARG A 870 34.61 -10.42 -41.68
C ARG A 870 35.39 -11.04 -42.83
N ASP A 871 36.45 -11.79 -42.53
CA ASP A 871 37.32 -12.38 -43.53
C ASP A 871 36.60 -13.46 -44.37
N ARG A 872 35.48 -13.98 -43.85
CA ARG A 872 34.57 -14.94 -44.52
C ARG A 872 33.33 -14.27 -45.15
N GLY A 873 33.34 -12.96 -45.32
CA GLY A 873 32.21 -12.22 -45.90
C GLY A 873 30.96 -12.21 -45.01
N TRP A 874 31.15 -12.16 -43.70
CA TRP A 874 30.09 -12.13 -42.66
C TRP A 874 29.18 -13.37 -42.65
N ASN A 875 29.73 -14.52 -43.03
CA ASN A 875 29.08 -15.82 -42.87
C ASN A 875 29.37 -16.40 -41.48
N LEU A 876 28.32 -16.60 -40.67
CA LEU A 876 28.43 -17.06 -39.28
C LEU A 876 28.50 -18.58 -39.11
N SER A 877 28.31 -19.37 -40.18
CA SER A 877 28.09 -20.83 -40.08
C SER A 877 29.34 -21.70 -39.87
N ASN A 878 30.55 -21.15 -40.02
CA ASN A 878 31.78 -21.94 -40.03
C ASN A 878 32.92 -21.34 -39.17
N ALA A 879 32.66 -20.34 -38.32
CA ALA A 879 33.73 -19.55 -37.67
C ALA A 879 34.61 -20.30 -36.63
N LEU A 880 34.42 -21.62 -36.44
CA LEU A 880 35.28 -22.49 -35.65
C LEU A 880 36.58 -22.85 -36.38
#